data_AF-F8MCL2-F1
#
_entry.id   AF-F8MCL2-F1
#
_cell.length_a   1.000
_cell.length_b   1.000
_cell.length_c   1.000
_cell.angle_alpha   90.00
_cell.angle_beta   90.00
_cell.angle_gamma   90.00
#
_symmetry.space_group_name_H-M   'P 1'
#
loop_
_entity.id
_entity.type
_entity.pdbx_description
1 polymer ?
#
loop_
_entity_poly.entity_id
_entity_poly.type
_entity_poly.pdbx_seq_one_letter_code
_entity_poly.pdbx_strand_id
1 'polypeptide(L)'
;MAYHGRGDGYDGHQLQDLPGGHNQGDQHDDAQAPFLSENPMPYDNDRLGADTPPVRPVSAYSLTESYAPGAGTTRAGVAVNPTPPPHGGYGGGGVSSGVDQGYNYGGDYATDPAYRMSAIDEDDSWLRRQQPNAAPTGGLKRYATRKVKLVQGSVLSLDYPVPSAIRNAVQPKYRDEEGNNEEFFKMRYTAATCDPNDFTLKNGYDLRPRMYNRHTELLIAITYYNEDKVLLSRTLHSVMTNIRDIVNLKKSSFWNRGGPAWQKIVVCLVFDGLDKTDKNVLDVLATIGIYQDGVIKKDVDGKETVAHIFEYTSQLSVTPNQALIRPVDDGPQTLPPVQFIFCLKQKNTKKINSHRWLFNAFGRILNPEVCILLDAGTKPSPRSLLALWEGFYNDKDLGGACGEIHAMLGKGGKKLLNPLVAVQNFEYKISNILDKPLESAFGYVSVLPGAFSAYRFRAIMGRPLEQYFHGDHTLSKLLGKKGIEGMNIFKKNMFLAEDRILCFELVAKAGQKWHLSYIKAAKGETDVPEGAPEFISQRRRWLNGSFAASLYSLMHFGRMYKSGHNIIRMFFFHVQLIYNIANVIFTWFSLASYWLTTTVIMDLVGTPVTASSSSAEHHGWPFGDTVTPFFNAVLKYIYLAFVILQFILALGNRPKGSKWTYITSFFVFSLIQSYILVLSGYLVARAFSVPLDQQLQLDNAKDAMASLFGGSGSAGVILVALVTIYGLYFLASFMYLDPWHMFHSFPYYMLLMSTYINILMIYAFNNWHDVSWGTKGSDKAEALPSANVSKGEKDEAVVEEIEKPQEDIDQQFEATVRRALAPYKEDETPEPKDLEDSYKSFRTMLVVSWLFSNCLLAVVITSDNFNSFGIGQTASARTAWFFKFLLFATGALSVIRFIGFCWFLGRTGIMCCFARR
;
A
#
# COMPACT_ATOMS: atom_id res chain seq x y z
N MET A 1 -40.83 -34.42 28.28
CA MET A 1 -41.15 -35.58 27.41
C MET A 1 -39.81 -36.10 26.88
N ALA A 2 -39.23 -37.11 27.54
CA ALA A 2 -39.07 -38.50 27.04
C ALA A 2 -38.17 -38.56 25.77
N TYR A 3 -37.00 -39.23 25.70
CA TYR A 3 -36.58 -40.51 26.29
C TYR A 3 -35.03 -40.69 26.32
N HIS A 4 -34.60 -41.68 27.12
CA HIS A 4 -33.28 -42.19 27.56
C HIS A 4 -32.15 -42.49 26.52
N GLY A 5 -30.87 -42.69 26.88
CA GLY A 5 -30.30 -42.89 28.23
C GLY A 5 -28.76 -43.10 28.37
N ARG A 6 -28.39 -43.31 29.66
CA ARG A 6 -27.27 -44.03 30.33
C ARG A 6 -25.94 -44.29 29.58
N GLY A 7 -24.76 -44.16 30.21
CA GLY A 7 -24.44 -43.98 31.62
C GLY A 7 -22.94 -43.84 31.91
N ASP A 8 -22.66 -43.63 33.21
CA ASP A 8 -21.46 -43.92 34.02
C ASP A 8 -20.11 -43.26 33.64
N GLY A 9 -19.38 -42.55 34.52
CA GLY A 9 -19.54 -42.34 35.96
C GLY A 9 -18.67 -41.18 36.51
N TYR A 10 -19.19 -40.64 37.63
CA TYR A 10 -18.59 -40.01 38.82
C TYR A 10 -17.09 -40.25 39.04
N ASP A 11 -16.29 -39.46 39.76
CA ASP A 11 -16.31 -38.16 40.47
C ASP A 11 -14.83 -37.94 40.87
N GLY A 12 -14.28 -36.73 41.00
CA GLY A 12 -14.30 -36.02 42.28
C GLY A 12 -12.89 -35.60 42.73
N HIS A 13 -12.80 -34.40 43.28
CA HIS A 13 -11.61 -33.66 43.72
C HIS A 13 -10.90 -34.25 44.96
N GLN A 14 -9.60 -33.92 45.19
CA GLN A 14 -9.12 -33.03 46.27
C GLN A 14 -7.60 -33.09 46.55
N LEU A 15 -7.15 -32.02 47.21
CA LEU A 15 -5.82 -31.66 47.70
C LEU A 15 -5.26 -32.57 48.81
N GLN A 16 -3.92 -32.47 48.96
CA GLN A 16 -3.12 -32.59 50.21
C GLN A 16 -3.04 -33.94 50.93
N ASP A 17 -1.85 -34.55 50.97
CA ASP A 17 -0.87 -34.40 52.08
C ASP A 17 0.35 -35.35 51.92
N LEU A 18 1.51 -34.88 52.41
CA LEU A 18 2.79 -35.58 52.67
C LEU A 18 2.67 -36.51 53.92
N PRO A 19 3.69 -37.25 54.46
CA PRO A 19 5.15 -37.25 54.21
C PRO A 19 5.92 -38.61 54.28
N GLY A 20 7.26 -38.52 54.09
CA GLY A 20 8.32 -39.36 54.69
C GLY A 20 9.12 -40.24 53.70
N GLY A 21 10.44 -40.17 53.49
CA GLY A 21 11.57 -39.43 54.07
C GLY A 21 12.75 -40.37 54.35
N HIS A 22 13.89 -40.29 53.62
CA HIS A 22 15.29 -40.30 54.15
C HIS A 22 16.42 -40.47 53.09
N ASN A 23 17.41 -39.53 53.20
CA ASN A 23 18.89 -39.58 53.01
C ASN A 23 19.53 -39.98 51.66
N GLN A 24 20.61 -39.37 51.14
CA GLN A 24 21.64 -38.42 51.66
C GLN A 24 22.36 -37.74 50.45
N GLY A 25 22.53 -36.40 50.42
CA GLY A 25 23.82 -35.65 50.57
C GLY A 25 24.42 -35.26 49.19
N ASP A 26 24.95 -34.08 48.84
CA ASP A 26 25.34 -32.77 49.40
C ASP A 26 25.42 -31.83 48.15
N GLN A 27 25.12 -30.52 48.11
CA GLN A 27 25.80 -29.37 48.71
C GLN A 27 25.00 -28.08 48.36
N HIS A 28 25.01 -27.10 49.28
CA HIS A 28 24.18 -25.90 49.41
C HIS A 28 24.45 -24.73 48.43
N ASP A 29 23.43 -23.93 48.07
CA ASP A 29 23.20 -22.60 48.69
C ASP A 29 21.88 -21.92 48.23
N ASP A 30 21.16 -21.38 49.21
CA ASP A 30 19.78 -20.86 49.13
C ASP A 30 19.70 -19.31 49.17
N ALA A 31 18.74 -18.83 48.37
CA ALA A 31 17.74 -17.77 48.56
C ALA A 31 17.82 -16.66 49.66
N GLN A 32 17.61 -15.42 49.15
CA GLN A 32 16.60 -14.38 49.51
C GLN A 32 16.68 -13.48 50.78
N ALA A 33 16.89 -12.17 50.51
CA ALA A 33 16.23 -10.92 51.04
C ALA A 33 16.29 -10.60 52.58
N PRO A 34 15.95 -9.39 53.12
CA PRO A 34 15.45 -8.12 52.53
C PRO A 34 15.94 -6.75 53.19
N PHE A 35 15.48 -5.60 52.64
CA PHE A 35 15.14 -4.26 53.22
C PHE A 35 16.15 -3.27 53.92
N LEU A 36 16.04 -2.00 53.47
CA LEU A 36 16.02 -0.66 54.16
C LEU A 36 17.30 0.11 54.61
N SER A 37 17.36 1.38 54.16
CA SER A 37 17.97 2.63 54.74
C SER A 37 19.50 2.63 55.03
N GLU A 38 20.31 3.69 54.92
CA GLU A 38 20.16 5.14 55.07
C GLU A 38 21.45 5.84 54.53
N ASN A 39 21.38 7.15 54.26
CA ASN A 39 22.43 8.13 53.82
C ASN A 39 23.63 8.29 54.80
N PRO A 40 24.70 9.12 54.59
CA PRO A 40 24.89 10.26 53.66
C PRO A 40 26.27 10.41 52.95
N MET A 41 26.34 11.46 52.10
CA MET A 41 27.45 12.01 51.28
C MET A 41 28.73 12.42 52.07
N PRO A 42 29.88 12.74 51.41
CA PRO A 42 30.09 14.12 50.89
C PRO A 42 30.85 14.25 49.55
N TYR A 43 30.63 15.42 48.92
CA TYR A 43 31.38 16.02 47.81
C TYR A 43 32.86 16.29 48.16
N ASP A 44 33.78 16.18 47.18
CA ASP A 44 34.56 17.36 46.72
C ASP A 44 35.35 17.14 45.40
N ASN A 45 35.67 18.27 44.77
CA ASN A 45 36.32 18.52 43.47
C ASN A 45 37.74 17.95 43.29
N ASP A 46 38.14 17.57 42.07
CA ASP A 46 38.95 18.39 41.13
C ASP A 46 39.62 17.57 39.99
N ARG A 47 39.53 18.11 38.77
CA ARG A 47 40.50 18.11 37.64
C ARG A 47 40.90 16.85 36.83
N LEU A 48 40.65 17.02 35.51
CA LEU A 48 41.48 16.71 34.33
C LEU A 48 41.75 15.24 33.98
N GLY A 49 41.17 14.80 32.86
CA GLY A 49 41.64 13.64 32.09
C GLY A 49 40.55 13.12 31.17
N ALA A 50 40.84 13.05 29.87
CA ALA A 50 39.98 12.46 28.87
C ALA A 50 39.62 11.01 29.22
N ASP A 51 38.36 10.60 29.07
CA ASP A 51 38.02 9.23 28.68
C ASP A 51 36.54 9.05 28.29
N THR A 52 36.37 8.40 27.14
CA THR A 52 35.24 7.61 26.61
C THR A 52 33.78 8.12 26.71
N PRO A 53 33.01 8.15 25.58
CA PRO A 53 31.56 8.32 25.64
C PRO A 53 30.90 7.08 26.28
N PRO A 54 29.80 7.25 27.04
CA PRO A 54 29.16 6.14 27.74
C PRO A 54 28.65 5.08 26.75
N VAL A 55 29.01 3.82 27.05
CA VAL A 55 28.54 2.61 26.37
C VAL A 55 27.01 2.63 26.33
N ARG A 56 26.44 2.70 25.12
CA ARG A 56 25.00 2.51 24.92
C ARG A 56 24.61 1.09 25.36
N PRO A 57 23.44 0.88 25.97
CA PRO A 57 23.01 -0.47 26.34
C PRO A 57 23.01 -1.36 25.10
N VAL A 58 23.87 -2.38 25.14
CA VAL A 58 24.00 -3.39 24.12
C VAL A 58 22.65 -4.11 24.01
N SER A 59 22.15 -4.23 22.78
CA SER A 59 20.97 -5.01 22.46
C SER A 59 21.09 -6.41 23.06
N ALA A 60 20.27 -6.74 24.07
CA ALA A 60 20.17 -8.09 24.62
C ALA A 60 19.37 -9.04 23.70
N TYR A 61 19.61 -8.95 22.38
CA TYR A 61 19.12 -9.90 21.40
C TYR A 61 20.30 -10.57 20.74
N SER A 62 20.68 -11.76 21.23
CA SER A 62 21.43 -12.71 20.42
C SER A 62 20.43 -13.35 19.45
N LEU A 63 20.66 -13.18 18.14
CA LEU A 63 19.84 -13.76 17.07
C LEU A 63 20.29 -15.19 16.73
N THR A 64 20.55 -16.00 17.76
CA THR A 64 20.96 -17.40 17.64
C THR A 64 19.95 -18.30 18.32
N GLU A 65 18.71 -18.28 17.85
CA GLU A 65 17.79 -19.40 18.07
C GLU A 65 17.17 -19.80 16.73
N SER A 66 17.53 -21.02 16.34
CA SER A 66 17.05 -21.73 15.17
C SER A 66 15.55 -22.02 15.28
N TYR A 67 14.78 -21.45 14.36
CA TYR A 67 13.36 -21.72 14.17
C TYR A 67 13.16 -23.07 13.47
N ALA A 68 12.99 -24.16 14.23
CA ALA A 68 12.23 -25.34 13.83
C ALA A 68 12.09 -26.34 15.00
N PRO A 69 10.92 -26.51 15.64
CA PRO A 69 10.68 -27.68 16.45
C PRO A 69 10.22 -28.83 15.53
N GLY A 70 11.03 -29.90 15.44
CA GLY A 70 10.53 -31.22 15.00
C GLY A 70 11.13 -31.86 13.74
N ALA A 71 12.38 -31.60 13.35
CA ALA A 71 13.04 -32.41 12.32
C ALA A 71 13.79 -33.60 12.97
N GLY A 72 13.17 -34.79 12.91
CA GLY A 72 13.77 -36.04 13.34
C GLY A 72 15.02 -36.39 12.52
N THR A 73 16.08 -36.75 13.22
CA THR A 73 17.36 -37.22 12.67
C THR A 73 17.22 -38.62 12.06
N THR A 74 17.53 -38.78 10.78
CA THR A 74 17.87 -40.10 10.20
C THR A 74 19.14 -40.06 9.37
N ARG A 75 19.95 -41.07 9.65
CA ARG A 75 21.38 -41.28 9.38
C ARG A 75 21.65 -41.68 7.93
N ALA A 76 22.82 -41.32 7.42
CA ALA A 76 23.29 -41.67 6.08
C ALA A 76 23.83 -43.11 5.96
N GLY A 77 23.58 -43.74 4.81
CA GLY A 77 24.43 -44.77 4.20
C GLY A 77 23.86 -46.20 4.16
N VAL A 78 23.43 -46.66 2.97
CA VAL A 78 23.71 -47.99 2.38
C VAL A 78 23.44 -47.89 0.86
N ALA A 79 24.39 -48.37 0.04
CA ALA A 79 24.29 -48.46 -1.42
C ALA A 79 23.55 -49.73 -1.86
N VAL A 80 22.71 -49.65 -2.91
CA VAL A 80 22.19 -50.83 -3.63
C VAL A 80 22.10 -50.53 -5.13
N ASN A 81 22.75 -51.37 -5.93
CA ASN A 81 22.74 -51.38 -7.41
C ASN A 81 21.34 -51.68 -7.99
N PRO A 82 20.96 -51.13 -9.16
CA PRO A 82 19.80 -51.60 -9.90
C PRO A 82 20.18 -52.59 -11.03
N THR A 83 19.61 -53.78 -10.98
CA THR A 83 19.44 -54.71 -12.11
C THR A 83 18.01 -54.59 -12.69
N PRO A 84 17.83 -54.73 -14.03
CA PRO A 84 16.54 -54.65 -14.76
C PRO A 84 15.80 -56.02 -14.74
N PRO A 85 14.58 -56.28 -15.30
CA PRO A 85 13.82 -55.68 -16.44
C PRO A 85 12.26 -55.70 -16.18
N PRO A 86 11.26 -55.88 -17.11
CA PRO A 86 11.24 -55.95 -18.59
C PRO A 86 10.11 -55.20 -19.36
N HIS A 87 10.27 -55.27 -20.69
CA HIS A 87 9.39 -54.96 -21.83
C HIS A 87 7.86 -54.98 -21.68
N GLY A 88 7.24 -54.04 -22.41
CA GLY A 88 5.92 -54.18 -23.03
C GLY A 88 5.75 -53.12 -24.12
N GLY A 89 5.71 -53.53 -25.39
CA GLY A 89 5.58 -52.65 -26.56
C GLY A 89 4.16 -52.60 -27.11
N TYR A 90 3.85 -51.51 -27.81
CA TYR A 90 2.84 -51.27 -28.87
C TYR A 90 3.08 -49.81 -29.28
N GLY A 91 3.23 -49.34 -30.53
CA GLY A 91 2.99 -49.90 -31.85
C GLY A 91 2.37 -48.78 -32.71
N GLY A 92 3.06 -48.35 -33.78
CA GLY A 92 2.43 -47.85 -35.00
C GLY A 92 2.43 -46.34 -35.30
N GLY A 93 3.03 -45.99 -36.45
CA GLY A 93 2.46 -45.00 -37.39
C GLY A 93 3.23 -43.69 -37.56
N GLY A 94 4.15 -43.66 -38.53
CA GLY A 94 4.77 -42.41 -39.02
C GLY A 94 4.05 -41.84 -40.25
N VAL A 95 4.33 -40.57 -40.57
CA VAL A 95 4.33 -40.02 -41.94
C VAL A 95 5.34 -38.87 -42.00
N SER A 96 6.25 -38.97 -42.98
CA SER A 96 7.22 -37.96 -43.43
C SER A 96 6.63 -37.18 -44.60
N SER A 97 7.04 -35.91 -44.81
CA SER A 97 7.61 -35.42 -46.09
C SER A 97 7.68 -33.89 -46.17
N GLY A 98 8.73 -33.40 -46.86
CA GLY A 98 8.59 -32.28 -47.80
C GLY A 98 9.56 -31.11 -47.66
N VAL A 99 10.73 -31.23 -48.29
CA VAL A 99 11.68 -30.15 -48.62
C VAL A 99 11.33 -29.63 -50.02
N ASP A 100 11.46 -28.32 -50.28
CA ASP A 100 11.56 -27.83 -51.66
C ASP A 100 12.56 -26.65 -51.80
N GLN A 101 13.31 -26.68 -52.90
CA GLN A 101 14.41 -25.78 -53.29
C GLN A 101 13.94 -24.78 -54.35
N GLY A 102 14.55 -23.59 -54.41
CA GLY A 102 14.40 -22.65 -55.54
C GLY A 102 15.58 -21.69 -55.69
N TYR A 103 16.21 -21.69 -56.87
CA TYR A 103 17.43 -20.99 -57.28
C TYR A 103 17.16 -19.59 -57.88
N ASN A 104 17.98 -18.60 -57.47
CA ASN A 104 18.84 -17.65 -58.23
C ASN A 104 18.33 -16.85 -59.48
N TYR A 105 18.51 -15.51 -59.50
CA TYR A 105 19.31 -14.75 -60.51
C TYR A 105 19.41 -13.22 -60.25
N GLY A 106 20.65 -12.72 -60.07
CA GLY A 106 21.34 -11.60 -60.75
C GLY A 106 20.78 -10.15 -60.84
N GLY A 107 21.63 -9.17 -60.44
CA GLY A 107 21.59 -7.78 -60.92
C GLY A 107 22.45 -6.77 -60.14
N ASP A 108 23.71 -6.57 -60.53
CA ASP A 108 24.58 -5.46 -60.11
C ASP A 108 24.16 -4.14 -60.78
N TYR A 109 24.06 -3.02 -60.04
CA TYR A 109 24.44 -1.67 -60.49
C TYR A 109 24.56 -0.66 -59.31
N ALA A 110 25.78 -0.13 -59.17
CA ALA A 110 26.19 1.23 -58.80
C ALA A 110 25.61 1.96 -57.55
N THR A 111 26.57 2.33 -56.71
CA THR A 111 26.58 3.16 -55.51
C THR A 111 26.09 4.61 -55.67
N ASP A 112 25.24 5.07 -54.75
CA ASP A 112 25.03 6.48 -54.40
C ASP A 112 25.23 6.66 -52.87
N PRO A 113 26.14 7.54 -52.39
CA PRO A 113 26.43 7.68 -50.95
C PRO A 113 25.36 8.43 -50.13
N ALA A 114 24.29 8.93 -50.73
CA ALA A 114 23.32 9.80 -50.04
C ALA A 114 22.20 9.08 -49.26
N TYR A 115 22.15 7.74 -49.27
CA TYR A 115 21.07 6.96 -48.64
C TYR A 115 21.49 6.15 -47.39
N ARG A 116 22.51 6.61 -46.66
CA ARG A 116 22.80 6.14 -45.28
C ARG A 116 22.19 7.06 -44.22
N MET A 117 20.89 7.33 -44.32
CA MET A 117 20.09 7.51 -43.11
C MET A 117 19.51 6.15 -42.77
N SER A 118 20.26 5.38 -41.99
CA SER A 118 19.81 4.09 -41.48
C SER A 118 18.52 4.28 -40.70
N ALA A 119 17.44 3.70 -41.23
CA ALA A 119 16.25 3.38 -40.49
C ALA A 119 16.64 2.71 -39.17
N ILE A 120 16.02 3.18 -38.09
CA ILE A 120 16.07 2.54 -36.79
C ILE A 120 15.48 1.15 -37.00
N ASP A 121 16.29 0.10 -36.85
CA ASP A 121 15.79 -1.27 -36.81
C ASP A 121 15.05 -1.42 -35.48
N GLU A 122 13.72 -1.25 -35.50
CA GLU A 122 12.85 -1.24 -34.31
C GLU A 122 12.72 -2.64 -33.67
N ASP A 123 13.31 -3.68 -34.28
CA ASP A 123 13.20 -5.09 -33.86
C ASP A 123 14.48 -5.69 -33.23
N ASP A 124 15.26 -4.89 -32.49
CA ASP A 124 16.32 -5.45 -31.63
C ASP A 124 15.71 -6.06 -30.35
N SER A 125 15.39 -7.35 -30.41
CA SER A 125 14.73 -8.06 -29.32
C SER A 125 15.55 -7.99 -28.02
N TRP A 126 14.89 -7.72 -26.88
CA TRP A 126 15.54 -7.69 -25.55
C TRP A 126 16.35 -8.96 -25.25
N LEU A 127 15.94 -10.10 -25.82
CA LEU A 127 16.67 -11.37 -25.78
C LEU A 127 18.06 -11.30 -26.42
N ARG A 128 18.23 -10.61 -27.56
CA ARG A 128 19.54 -10.41 -28.18
C ARG A 128 20.49 -9.62 -27.27
N ARG A 129 19.95 -8.66 -26.50
CA ARG A 129 20.74 -7.87 -25.53
C ARG A 129 21.30 -8.71 -24.38
N GLN A 130 20.58 -9.76 -23.97
CA GLN A 130 21.02 -10.64 -22.89
C GLN A 130 22.02 -11.71 -23.35
N GLN A 131 22.23 -11.88 -24.65
CA GLN A 131 23.22 -12.83 -25.16
C GLN A 131 24.63 -12.21 -25.09
N PRO A 132 25.55 -12.77 -24.30
CA PRO A 132 26.85 -12.15 -24.09
C PRO A 132 27.74 -12.17 -25.35
N ASN A 133 27.39 -12.95 -26.38
CA ASN A 133 28.15 -13.07 -27.65
C ASN A 133 27.50 -12.37 -28.86
N ALA A 134 26.37 -11.67 -28.70
CA ALA A 134 25.71 -11.00 -29.81
C ALA A 134 26.41 -9.67 -30.15
N ALA A 135 26.90 -9.51 -31.39
CA ALA A 135 27.41 -8.23 -31.88
C ALA A 135 26.27 -7.32 -32.39
N PRO A 136 26.44 -5.97 -32.35
CA PRO A 136 25.44 -5.01 -32.85
C PRO A 136 25.06 -5.19 -34.33
N THR A 137 25.90 -5.87 -35.11
CA THR A 137 25.72 -6.11 -36.56
C THR A 137 25.52 -7.59 -36.92
N GLY A 138 25.09 -8.43 -35.97
CA GLY A 138 24.70 -9.82 -36.25
C GLY A 138 25.84 -10.84 -36.37
N GLY A 139 27.07 -10.49 -35.95
CA GLY A 139 28.20 -11.42 -35.83
C GLY A 139 28.38 -12.01 -34.42
N LEU A 140 29.03 -13.18 -34.32
CA LEU A 140 29.50 -13.75 -33.04
C LEU A 140 30.88 -13.17 -32.70
N LYS A 141 30.97 -12.28 -31.70
CA LYS A 141 32.26 -11.87 -31.12
C LYS A 141 32.65 -12.85 -30.01
N ARG A 142 33.87 -13.41 -30.05
CA ARG A 142 34.43 -14.23 -28.96
C ARG A 142 35.19 -13.33 -28.00
N TYR A 143 34.67 -13.19 -26.78
CA TYR A 143 35.30 -12.43 -25.70
C TYR A 143 36.16 -13.33 -24.82
N ALA A 144 37.11 -12.73 -24.08
CA ALA A 144 37.88 -13.43 -23.07
C ALA A 144 36.96 -13.89 -21.91
N THR A 145 37.28 -15.01 -21.27
CA THR A 145 36.51 -15.53 -20.12
C THR A 145 37.35 -15.48 -18.84
N ARG A 146 36.75 -15.02 -17.74
CA ARG A 146 37.33 -15.01 -16.39
C ARG A 146 36.67 -16.08 -15.53
N LYS A 147 37.47 -16.76 -14.71
CA LYS A 147 37.02 -17.74 -13.72
C LYS A 147 36.67 -17.04 -12.42
N VAL A 148 35.42 -17.11 -11.98
CA VAL A 148 34.96 -16.46 -10.74
C VAL A 148 34.51 -17.50 -9.72
N LYS A 149 35.06 -17.41 -8.50
CA LYS A 149 34.70 -18.27 -7.37
C LYS A 149 33.31 -17.92 -6.85
N LEU A 150 32.50 -18.95 -6.57
CA LEU A 150 31.23 -18.77 -5.88
C LEU A 150 31.46 -18.43 -4.40
N VAL A 151 30.70 -17.46 -3.88
CA VAL A 151 30.71 -17.12 -2.46
C VAL A 151 30.11 -18.30 -1.69
N GLN A 152 30.86 -18.81 -0.72
CA GLN A 152 30.53 -20.03 0.05
C GLN A 152 30.13 -21.22 -0.85
N GLY A 153 30.69 -21.31 -2.06
CA GLY A 153 30.49 -22.42 -2.99
C GLY A 153 29.11 -22.50 -3.67
N SER A 154 28.20 -21.54 -3.45
CA SER A 154 26.83 -21.60 -4.00
C SER A 154 26.25 -20.28 -4.51
N VAL A 155 26.76 -19.13 -4.03
CA VAL A 155 26.21 -17.82 -4.41
C VAL A 155 27.07 -17.17 -5.49
N LEU A 156 26.46 -16.84 -6.63
CA LEU A 156 27.11 -16.08 -7.69
C LEU A 156 26.99 -14.59 -7.38
N SER A 157 28.13 -13.96 -7.07
CA SER A 157 28.24 -12.52 -6.83
C SER A 157 29.46 -11.97 -7.56
N LEU A 158 29.24 -10.95 -8.39
CA LEU A 158 30.19 -10.49 -9.40
C LEU A 158 30.20 -8.97 -9.47
N ASP A 159 31.40 -8.38 -9.57
CA ASP A 159 31.57 -6.96 -9.87
C ASP A 159 31.84 -6.75 -11.36
N TYR A 160 31.06 -5.88 -11.99
CA TYR A 160 31.17 -5.48 -13.39
C TYR A 160 31.52 -3.99 -13.49
N PRO A 161 32.52 -3.59 -14.29
CA PRO A 161 32.83 -2.18 -14.49
C PRO A 161 31.64 -1.44 -15.12
N VAL A 162 31.38 -0.20 -14.68
CA VAL A 162 30.37 0.66 -15.31
C VAL A 162 30.91 1.33 -16.57
N PRO A 163 30.04 1.72 -17.52
CA PRO A 163 30.44 2.50 -18.69
C PRO A 163 31.23 3.75 -18.32
N SER A 164 32.23 4.10 -19.14
CA SER A 164 33.12 5.23 -18.92
C SER A 164 32.36 6.53 -18.76
N ALA A 165 31.27 6.72 -19.48
CA ALA A 165 30.41 7.91 -19.37
C ALA A 165 29.75 8.04 -17.98
N ILE A 166 29.33 6.94 -17.36
CA ILE A 166 28.77 6.92 -16.00
C ILE A 166 29.89 7.19 -14.99
N ARG A 167 31.00 6.46 -15.11
CA ARG A 167 32.19 6.67 -14.28
C ARG A 167 32.65 8.13 -14.32
N ASN A 168 32.72 8.68 -15.54
CA ASN A 168 33.17 10.05 -15.79
C ASN A 168 32.11 11.11 -15.45
N ALA A 169 30.93 10.72 -14.97
CA ALA A 169 29.95 11.65 -14.43
C ALA A 169 29.99 11.77 -12.90
N VAL A 170 30.60 10.82 -12.16
CA VAL A 170 30.75 10.90 -10.70
C VAL A 170 31.70 12.06 -10.33
N GLN A 171 31.49 12.81 -9.26
CA GLN A 171 32.41 13.93 -8.94
C GLN A 171 33.85 13.43 -8.62
N PRO A 172 34.91 14.16 -9.00
CA PRO A 172 36.30 13.73 -8.79
C PRO A 172 36.63 13.35 -7.34
N LYS A 173 36.08 14.08 -6.37
CA LYS A 173 36.27 13.80 -4.93
C LYS A 173 35.85 12.39 -4.49
N TYR A 174 34.95 11.73 -5.22
CA TYR A 174 34.55 10.34 -4.92
C TYR A 174 35.31 9.32 -5.78
N ARG A 175 36.09 9.79 -6.77
CA ARG A 175 36.92 8.95 -7.62
C ARG A 175 38.33 8.74 -7.07
N ASP A 176 38.89 9.79 -6.48
CA ASP A 176 40.32 9.88 -6.15
C ASP A 176 40.63 9.67 -4.65
N GLU A 177 39.62 9.36 -3.82
CA GLU A 177 39.86 8.99 -2.43
C GLU A 177 40.71 7.71 -2.36
N GLU A 178 41.79 7.70 -1.56
CA GLU A 178 42.73 6.58 -1.33
C GLU A 178 42.06 5.30 -0.77
N GLY A 179 40.74 5.32 -0.55
CA GLY A 179 39.92 4.16 -0.24
C GLY A 179 39.47 3.47 -1.51
N ASN A 180 39.60 2.14 -1.55
CA ASN A 180 39.22 1.25 -2.64
C ASN A 180 37.68 1.27 -2.91
N ASN A 181 37.16 2.41 -3.36
CA ASN A 181 35.73 2.74 -3.46
C ASN A 181 35.14 2.19 -4.76
N GLU A 182 35.18 0.86 -4.89
CA GLU A 182 34.68 0.15 -6.07
C GLU A 182 33.19 0.42 -6.34
N GLU A 183 32.43 0.92 -5.35
CA GLU A 183 30.99 1.22 -5.47
C GLU A 183 30.61 2.26 -6.53
N PHE A 184 31.54 3.15 -6.90
CA PHE A 184 31.35 4.17 -7.94
C PHE A 184 31.82 3.70 -9.33
N PHE A 185 32.60 2.63 -9.39
CA PHE A 185 33.27 2.15 -10.59
C PHE A 185 32.77 0.80 -11.08
N LYS A 186 32.24 -0.01 -10.16
CA LYS A 186 31.77 -1.36 -10.42
C LYS A 186 30.35 -1.52 -9.91
N MET A 187 29.45 -2.00 -10.75
CA MET A 187 28.13 -2.49 -10.36
C MET A 187 28.26 -3.94 -9.89
N ARG A 188 27.77 -4.26 -8.69
CA ARG A 188 27.73 -5.63 -8.21
C ARG A 188 26.43 -6.28 -8.62
N TYR A 189 26.52 -7.47 -9.19
CA TYR A 189 25.39 -8.33 -9.50
C TYR A 189 25.44 -9.58 -8.62
N THR A 190 24.31 -9.95 -8.03
CA THR A 190 24.14 -11.19 -7.27
C THR A 190 22.89 -11.92 -7.77
N ALA A 191 23.07 -13.19 -8.15
CA ALA A 191 21.95 -14.06 -8.51
C ALA A 191 21.44 -14.77 -7.23
N ALA A 192 20.25 -14.39 -6.76
CA ALA A 192 19.65 -15.05 -5.60
C ALA A 192 18.82 -16.26 -6.03
N THR A 193 19.30 -17.45 -5.69
CA THR A 193 18.66 -18.75 -5.97
C THR A 193 17.90 -19.29 -4.76
N CYS A 194 17.46 -18.38 -3.86
CA CYS A 194 16.82 -18.72 -2.59
C CYS A 194 15.54 -17.91 -2.34
N ASP A 195 14.77 -18.35 -1.35
CA ASP A 195 13.63 -17.59 -0.83
C ASP A 195 14.11 -16.30 -0.13
N PRO A 196 13.34 -15.20 -0.15
CA PRO A 196 13.63 -14.00 0.65
C PRO A 196 14.02 -14.27 2.12
N ASN A 197 13.40 -15.26 2.77
CA ASN A 197 13.70 -15.59 4.17
C ASN A 197 15.09 -16.23 4.34
N ASP A 198 15.62 -16.84 3.27
CA ASP A 198 16.89 -17.54 3.23
C ASP A 198 18.04 -16.65 2.71
N PHE A 199 17.74 -15.44 2.24
CA PHE A 199 18.74 -14.44 1.88
C PHE A 199 19.42 -13.89 3.15
N THR A 200 20.40 -14.63 3.65
CA THR A 200 21.08 -14.38 4.92
C THR A 200 22.58 -14.55 4.79
N LEU A 201 23.32 -13.92 5.72
CA LEU A 201 24.79 -14.05 5.80
C LEU A 201 25.25 -15.51 5.95
N LYS A 202 24.45 -16.34 6.63
CA LYS A 202 24.72 -17.78 6.82
C LYS A 202 24.70 -18.54 5.50
N ASN A 203 23.86 -18.11 4.56
CA ASN A 203 23.71 -18.72 3.24
C ASN A 203 24.59 -18.01 2.18
N GLY A 204 25.54 -17.17 2.61
CA GLY A 204 26.52 -16.52 1.73
C GLY A 204 26.07 -15.23 1.08
N TYR A 205 24.86 -14.75 1.37
CA TYR A 205 24.34 -13.50 0.83
C TYR A 205 24.69 -12.31 1.71
N ASP A 206 25.23 -11.26 1.10
CA ASP A 206 25.65 -10.05 1.80
C ASP A 206 25.46 -8.80 0.93
N LEU A 207 25.32 -7.63 1.56
CA LEU A 207 25.06 -6.34 0.91
C LEU A 207 26.20 -5.36 1.16
N ARG A 208 26.56 -4.59 0.12
CA ARG A 208 27.66 -3.60 0.15
C ARG A 208 27.59 -2.62 1.34
N PRO A 209 26.43 -2.02 1.72
CA PRO A 209 26.40 -1.12 2.88
C PRO A 209 26.93 -1.79 4.15
N ARG A 210 26.59 -3.07 4.38
CA ARG A 210 27.08 -3.83 5.53
C ARG A 210 28.56 -4.21 5.37
N MET A 211 28.98 -4.62 4.18
CA MET A 211 30.40 -4.93 3.88
C MET A 211 31.32 -3.73 4.15
N TYR A 212 30.84 -2.51 3.89
CA TYR A 212 31.52 -1.26 4.23
C TYR A 212 31.30 -0.79 5.67
N ASN A 213 30.69 -1.62 6.52
CA ASN A 213 30.42 -1.33 7.93
C ASN A 213 29.61 -0.03 8.14
N ARG A 214 28.67 0.28 7.23
CA ARG A 214 27.81 1.47 7.29
C ARG A 214 26.52 1.17 8.04
N HIS A 215 26.17 2.04 8.98
CA HIS A 215 24.86 2.01 9.63
C HIS A 215 23.79 2.58 8.69
N THR A 216 22.74 1.82 8.43
CA THR A 216 21.60 2.29 7.65
C THR A 216 20.60 2.97 8.58
N GLU A 217 20.41 4.28 8.44
CA GLU A 217 19.36 5.01 9.18
C GLU A 217 18.03 4.93 8.43
N LEU A 218 18.07 5.18 7.11
CA LEU A 218 16.90 5.18 6.23
C LEU A 218 17.06 4.13 5.14
N LEU A 219 16.09 3.22 5.08
CA LEU A 219 15.89 2.33 3.94
C LEU A 219 14.65 2.79 3.17
N ILE A 220 14.84 3.39 2.01
CA ILE A 220 13.74 3.89 1.16
C ILE A 220 13.43 2.83 0.10
N ALA A 221 12.30 2.16 0.24
CA ALA A 221 11.84 1.15 -0.69
C ALA A 221 10.90 1.75 -1.75
N ILE A 222 11.15 1.45 -3.01
CA ILE A 222 10.30 1.79 -4.14
C ILE A 222 9.84 0.47 -4.77
N THR A 223 8.55 0.15 -4.61
CA THR A 223 7.95 -1.02 -5.26
C THR A 223 7.44 -0.66 -6.65
N TYR A 224 7.81 -1.48 -7.62
CA TYR A 224 7.49 -1.30 -9.04
C TYR A 224 6.76 -2.54 -9.56
N TYR A 225 5.74 -2.33 -10.39
CA TYR A 225 5.00 -3.39 -11.05
C TYR A 225 5.07 -3.29 -12.57
N ASN A 226 4.50 -2.25 -13.15
CA ASN A 226 4.42 -2.08 -14.61
C ASN A 226 4.36 -0.60 -15.03
N GLU A 227 4.88 0.29 -14.19
CA GLU A 227 4.88 1.73 -14.45
C GLU A 227 5.81 2.07 -15.62
N ASP A 228 5.46 3.10 -16.38
CA ASP A 228 6.32 3.58 -17.46
C ASP A 228 7.58 4.28 -16.91
N LYS A 229 8.53 4.57 -17.81
CA LYS A 229 9.77 5.28 -17.48
C LYS A 229 9.59 6.70 -16.94
N VAL A 230 8.51 7.40 -17.29
CA VAL A 230 8.22 8.75 -16.79
C VAL A 230 7.80 8.68 -15.33
N LEU A 231 6.92 7.74 -14.97
CA LEU A 231 6.44 7.50 -13.60
C LEU A 231 7.59 7.07 -12.68
N LEU A 232 8.46 6.16 -13.12
CA LEU A 232 9.64 5.78 -12.34
C LEU A 232 10.61 6.95 -12.21
N SER A 233 10.98 7.62 -13.32
CA SER A 233 11.92 8.76 -13.30
C SER A 233 11.44 9.86 -12.36
N ARG A 234 10.12 10.11 -12.32
CA ARG A 234 9.49 11.05 -11.40
C ARG A 234 9.72 10.68 -9.93
N THR A 235 9.50 9.41 -9.59
CA THR A 235 9.69 8.89 -8.24
C THR A 235 11.17 8.96 -7.85
N LEU A 236 12.04 8.41 -8.70
CA LEU A 236 13.47 8.31 -8.44
C LEU A 236 14.13 9.68 -8.31
N HIS A 237 13.83 10.61 -9.22
CA HIS A 237 14.35 11.97 -9.17
C HIS A 237 13.87 12.73 -7.92
N SER A 238 12.60 12.59 -7.54
CA SER A 238 12.07 13.23 -6.34
C SER A 238 12.64 12.64 -5.04
N VAL A 239 12.94 11.34 -5.01
CA VAL A 239 13.68 10.70 -3.90
C VAL A 239 15.10 11.24 -3.82
N MET A 240 15.85 11.32 -4.93
CA MET A 240 17.21 11.85 -4.93
C MET A 240 17.28 13.32 -4.50
N THR A 241 16.31 14.15 -4.91
CA THR A 241 16.22 15.55 -4.46
C THR A 241 15.87 15.67 -2.97
N ASN A 242 15.05 14.77 -2.42
CA ASN A 242 14.83 14.69 -0.98
C ASN A 242 16.11 14.30 -0.21
N ILE A 243 16.88 13.34 -0.73
CA ILE A 243 18.17 12.95 -0.14
C ILE A 243 19.16 14.13 -0.18
N ARG A 244 19.21 14.85 -1.30
CA ARG A 244 19.98 16.11 -1.40
C ARG A 244 19.59 17.10 -0.31
N ASP A 245 18.30 17.30 -0.10
CA ASP A 245 17.82 18.24 0.93
C ASP A 245 18.25 17.80 2.34
N ILE A 246 18.32 16.48 2.62
CA ILE A 246 18.85 15.92 3.87
C ILE A 246 20.36 16.16 3.99
N VAL A 247 21.14 15.86 2.94
CA VAL A 247 22.60 16.02 2.93
C VAL A 247 23.01 17.49 3.09
N ASN A 248 22.22 18.41 2.53
CA ASN A 248 22.49 19.85 2.58
C ASN A 248 22.00 20.53 3.87
N LEU A 249 21.54 19.78 4.87
CA LEU A 249 21.18 20.33 6.18
C LEU A 249 22.40 20.95 6.86
N LYS A 250 22.47 22.29 6.87
CA LYS A 250 23.57 23.06 7.48
C LYS A 250 23.68 22.90 9.00
N LYS A 251 22.56 22.61 9.68
CA LYS A 251 22.47 22.51 11.14
C LYS A 251 21.87 21.15 11.53
N SER A 252 22.66 20.09 11.46
CA SER A 252 22.25 18.76 11.98
C SER A 252 23.35 18.18 12.87
N SER A 253 22.98 17.80 14.10
CA SER A 253 23.86 17.06 15.00
C SER A 253 23.91 15.55 14.71
N PHE A 254 23.09 15.07 13.78
CA PHE A 254 22.92 13.64 13.49
C PHE A 254 23.50 13.25 12.14
N TRP A 255 23.07 13.89 11.05
CA TRP A 255 23.28 13.37 9.70
C TRP A 255 24.77 13.23 9.34
N ASN A 256 25.61 14.20 9.71
CA ASN A 256 27.05 14.17 9.44
C ASN A 256 27.90 13.54 10.57
N ARG A 257 27.29 12.97 11.61
CA ARG A 257 28.01 12.32 12.71
C ARG A 257 28.47 10.91 12.28
N GLY A 258 29.77 10.64 12.32
CA GLY A 258 30.32 9.31 12.01
C GLY A 258 30.39 8.98 10.52
N GLY A 259 30.36 9.99 9.65
CA GLY A 259 30.47 9.85 8.19
C GLY A 259 29.51 10.78 7.44
N PRO A 260 29.64 10.87 6.11
CA PRO A 260 28.72 11.61 5.25
C PRO A 260 27.27 11.15 5.41
N ALA A 261 26.33 12.10 5.42
CA ALA A 261 24.90 11.83 5.59
C ALA A 261 24.33 10.81 4.59
N TRP A 262 24.78 10.86 3.33
CA TRP A 262 24.29 9.98 2.27
C TRP A 262 24.60 8.50 2.52
N GLN A 263 25.68 8.18 3.24
CA GLN A 263 26.07 6.80 3.56
C GLN A 263 25.10 6.11 4.53
N LYS A 264 24.22 6.88 5.18
CA LYS A 264 23.18 6.37 6.09
C LYS A 264 21.85 6.08 5.39
N ILE A 265 21.77 6.36 4.09
CA ILE A 265 20.52 6.28 3.32
C ILE A 265 20.72 5.29 2.17
N VAL A 266 19.88 4.25 2.15
CA VAL A 266 19.86 3.23 1.10
C VAL A 266 18.53 3.31 0.36
N VAL A 267 18.57 3.34 -0.97
CA VAL A 267 17.37 3.28 -1.82
C VAL A 267 17.25 1.88 -2.43
N CYS A 268 16.17 1.18 -2.10
CA CYS A 268 15.89 -0.17 -2.58
C CYS A 268 14.75 -0.15 -3.62
N LEU A 269 15.05 -0.52 -4.85
CA LEU A 269 14.08 -0.70 -5.93
C LEU A 269 13.69 -2.18 -6.00
N VAL A 270 12.41 -2.53 -5.86
CA VAL A 270 11.95 -3.93 -5.96
C VAL A 270 10.92 -4.06 -7.07
N PHE A 271 11.33 -4.71 -8.17
CA PHE A 271 10.53 -4.87 -9.38
C PHE A 271 9.85 -6.24 -9.41
N ASP A 272 8.53 -6.25 -9.59
CA ASP A 272 7.70 -7.44 -9.49
C ASP A 272 7.54 -8.22 -10.80
N GLY A 273 8.64 -8.82 -11.22
CA GLY A 273 8.69 -9.72 -12.37
C GLY A 273 9.38 -9.09 -13.57
N LEU A 274 10.33 -9.82 -14.12
CA LEU A 274 11.10 -9.44 -15.30
C LEU A 274 10.21 -9.17 -16.53
N ASP A 275 9.18 -10.00 -16.73
CA ASP A 275 8.28 -9.92 -17.88
C ASP A 275 7.30 -8.74 -17.80
N LYS A 276 6.96 -8.32 -16.58
CA LYS A 276 6.04 -7.18 -16.35
C LYS A 276 6.75 -5.83 -16.40
N THR A 277 8.07 -5.85 -16.33
CA THR A 277 8.89 -4.65 -16.38
C THR A 277 8.93 -4.06 -17.78
N ASP A 278 8.56 -2.78 -17.90
CA ASP A 278 8.76 -2.02 -19.13
C ASP A 278 10.27 -2.00 -19.47
N LYS A 279 10.63 -2.46 -20.67
CA LYS A 279 12.04 -2.56 -21.05
C LYS A 279 12.69 -1.18 -21.18
N ASN A 280 11.93 -0.13 -21.46
CA ASN A 280 12.44 1.25 -21.46
C ASN A 280 12.82 1.72 -20.06
N VAL A 281 12.22 1.15 -19.01
CA VAL A 281 12.61 1.43 -17.63
C VAL A 281 13.99 0.85 -17.32
N LEU A 282 14.30 -0.34 -17.82
CA LEU A 282 15.63 -0.92 -17.68
C LEU A 282 16.69 -0.05 -18.37
N ASP A 283 16.36 0.55 -19.51
CA ASP A 283 17.25 1.49 -20.20
C ASP A 283 17.52 2.76 -19.36
N VAL A 284 16.51 3.26 -18.63
CA VAL A 284 16.68 4.37 -17.68
C VAL A 284 17.58 3.96 -16.51
N LEU A 285 17.38 2.77 -15.93
CA LEU A 285 18.23 2.27 -14.85
C LEU A 285 19.67 2.03 -15.31
N ALA A 286 19.86 1.59 -16.56
CA ALA A 286 21.17 1.45 -17.17
C ALA A 286 21.86 2.80 -17.36
N THR A 287 21.11 3.82 -17.80
CA THR A 287 21.61 5.20 -17.99
C THR A 287 22.21 5.80 -16.71
N ILE A 288 21.74 5.37 -15.53
CA ILE A 288 22.24 5.84 -14.22
C ILE A 288 23.16 4.83 -13.52
N GLY A 289 23.51 3.73 -14.19
CA GLY A 289 24.48 2.72 -13.73
C GLY A 289 23.96 1.66 -12.77
N ILE A 290 22.66 1.66 -12.47
CA ILE A 290 22.03 0.71 -11.53
C ILE A 290 21.77 -0.66 -12.18
N TYR A 291 21.74 -0.71 -13.52
CA TYR A 291 21.51 -1.91 -14.31
C TYR A 291 22.49 -2.01 -15.49
N GLN A 292 22.79 -3.23 -15.94
CA GLN A 292 23.54 -3.48 -17.18
C GLN A 292 22.93 -4.66 -17.93
N ASP A 293 22.87 -4.56 -19.25
CA ASP A 293 22.42 -5.66 -20.11
C ASP A 293 23.45 -6.79 -20.17
N GLY A 294 22.98 -8.05 -20.22
CA GLY A 294 23.82 -9.23 -20.44
C GLY A 294 24.47 -9.82 -19.19
N VAL A 295 24.19 -9.28 -18.00
CA VAL A 295 24.73 -9.81 -16.73
C VAL A 295 23.76 -10.77 -16.01
N ILE A 296 22.47 -10.74 -16.36
CA ILE A 296 21.43 -11.57 -15.76
C ILE A 296 21.66 -13.06 -16.08
N LYS A 297 21.52 -13.93 -15.08
CA LYS A 297 21.66 -15.39 -15.19
C LYS A 297 20.37 -16.09 -14.78
N LYS A 298 19.81 -16.92 -15.64
CA LYS A 298 18.56 -17.66 -15.41
C LYS A 298 18.62 -18.57 -14.18
N ASP A 299 19.73 -19.28 -14.05
CA ASP A 299 20.01 -20.23 -12.99
C ASP A 299 21.51 -20.25 -12.70
N VAL A 300 21.85 -20.70 -11.51
CA VAL A 300 23.22 -20.98 -11.08
C VAL A 300 23.27 -22.45 -10.73
N ASP A 301 24.03 -23.24 -11.49
CA ASP A 301 24.15 -24.69 -11.29
C ASP A 301 22.80 -25.44 -11.34
N GLY A 302 21.92 -25.06 -12.27
CA GLY A 302 20.58 -25.65 -12.39
C GLY A 302 19.57 -25.19 -11.33
N LYS A 303 19.97 -24.37 -10.34
CA LYS A 303 19.04 -23.73 -9.40
C LYS A 303 18.53 -22.41 -9.98
N GLU A 304 17.23 -22.34 -10.23
CA GLU A 304 16.56 -21.16 -10.78
C GLU A 304 16.84 -19.91 -9.93
N THR A 305 17.21 -18.81 -10.58
CA THR A 305 17.35 -17.51 -9.94
C THR A 305 15.95 -16.96 -9.63
N VAL A 306 15.67 -16.72 -8.35
CA VAL A 306 14.41 -16.17 -7.87
C VAL A 306 14.39 -14.64 -8.03
N ALA A 307 15.54 -13.99 -7.80
CA ALA A 307 15.71 -12.56 -8.01
C ALA A 307 17.15 -12.18 -8.42
N HIS A 308 17.27 -11.12 -9.19
CA HIS A 308 18.51 -10.49 -9.61
C HIS A 308 18.75 -9.23 -8.78
N ILE A 309 19.85 -9.20 -8.02
CA ILE A 309 20.19 -8.08 -7.15
C ILE A 309 21.36 -7.32 -7.76
N PHE A 310 21.19 -6.01 -7.94
CA PHE A 310 22.21 -5.08 -8.41
C PHE A 310 22.49 -4.05 -7.33
N GLU A 311 23.77 -3.76 -7.08
CA GLU A 311 24.19 -2.72 -6.13
C GLU A 311 25.12 -1.74 -6.83
N TYR A 312 24.82 -0.44 -6.76
CA TYR A 312 25.63 0.63 -7.33
C TYR A 312 25.38 1.95 -6.61
N THR A 313 26.40 2.80 -6.50
CA THR A 313 26.27 4.15 -5.93
C THR A 313 26.31 5.18 -7.06
N SER A 314 25.20 5.87 -7.29
CA SER A 314 25.04 6.81 -8.41
C SER A 314 24.80 8.24 -7.96
N GLN A 315 25.29 9.20 -8.75
CA GLN A 315 24.95 10.62 -8.66
C GLN A 315 24.09 11.09 -9.84
N LEU A 316 23.77 10.17 -10.76
CA LEU A 316 23.00 10.46 -11.96
C LEU A 316 21.51 10.31 -11.68
N SER A 317 20.71 11.16 -12.33
CA SER A 317 19.25 11.10 -12.23
C SER A 317 18.61 11.45 -13.55
N VAL A 318 17.54 10.76 -13.91
CA VAL A 318 16.72 11.09 -15.09
C VAL A 318 15.44 11.77 -14.61
N THR A 319 15.14 12.94 -15.16
CA THR A 319 13.92 13.69 -14.84
C THR A 319 12.69 13.10 -15.55
N PRO A 320 11.45 13.42 -15.12
CA PRO A 320 10.23 13.01 -15.83
C PRO A 320 10.22 13.38 -17.31
N ASN A 321 10.83 14.51 -17.67
CA ASN A 321 10.96 14.99 -19.04
C ASN A 321 12.10 14.30 -19.81
N GLN A 322 12.63 13.20 -19.28
CA GLN A 322 13.73 12.41 -19.86
C GLN A 322 15.04 13.18 -20.02
N ALA A 323 15.26 14.26 -19.25
CA ALA A 323 16.56 14.93 -19.21
C ALA A 323 17.47 14.27 -18.16
N LEU A 324 18.72 13.96 -18.54
CA LEU A 324 19.75 13.44 -17.66
C LEU A 324 20.41 14.57 -16.85
N ILE A 325 20.36 14.44 -15.53
CA ILE A 325 21.02 15.32 -14.57
C ILE A 325 22.35 14.69 -14.15
N ARG A 326 23.41 15.48 -14.27
CA ARG A 326 24.78 15.12 -13.88
C ARG A 326 25.25 16.07 -12.78
N PRO A 327 26.07 15.62 -11.83
CA PRO A 327 26.68 16.54 -10.87
C PRO A 327 27.68 17.44 -11.61
N VAL A 328 27.60 18.75 -11.40
CA VAL A 328 28.44 19.75 -12.09
C VAL A 328 29.43 20.43 -11.15
N ASP A 329 29.06 20.60 -9.88
CA ASP A 329 29.83 21.31 -8.86
C ASP A 329 29.47 20.82 -7.44
N ASP A 330 30.10 21.37 -6.41
CA ASP A 330 29.74 21.13 -5.01
C ASP A 330 28.62 22.07 -4.51
N GLY A 331 27.83 22.62 -5.44
CA GLY A 331 26.72 23.51 -5.14
C GLY A 331 25.55 22.78 -4.46
N PRO A 332 24.67 23.52 -3.76
CA PRO A 332 23.53 22.95 -3.04
C PRO A 332 22.45 22.35 -3.95
N GLN A 333 22.54 22.56 -5.28
CA GLN A 333 21.63 21.96 -6.25
C GLN A 333 22.13 20.61 -6.77
N THR A 334 23.41 20.29 -6.59
CA THR A 334 24.01 19.03 -7.02
C THR A 334 23.46 17.86 -6.23
N LEU A 335 23.15 16.77 -6.94
CA LEU A 335 22.68 15.54 -6.32
C LEU A 335 23.83 14.81 -5.61
N PRO A 336 23.65 14.42 -4.33
CA PRO A 336 24.65 13.64 -3.62
C PRO A 336 24.70 12.21 -4.17
N PRO A 337 25.76 11.44 -3.82
CA PRO A 337 25.75 10.00 -4.03
C PRO A 337 24.53 9.36 -3.37
N VAL A 338 23.91 8.39 -4.05
CA VAL A 338 22.83 7.57 -3.50
C VAL A 338 23.20 6.11 -3.70
N GLN A 339 23.17 5.35 -2.60
CA GLN A 339 23.43 3.92 -2.60
C GLN A 339 22.15 3.17 -3.01
N PHE A 340 22.19 2.49 -4.14
CA PHE A 340 21.08 1.73 -4.68
C PHE A 340 21.23 0.23 -4.47
N ILE A 341 20.11 -0.41 -4.12
CA ILE A 341 19.90 -1.85 -4.24
C ILE A 341 18.73 -2.02 -5.21
N PHE A 342 18.95 -2.63 -6.36
CA PHE A 342 17.91 -2.94 -7.32
C PHE A 342 17.67 -4.45 -7.35
N CYS A 343 16.45 -4.85 -7.00
CA CYS A 343 16.00 -6.24 -6.96
C CYS A 343 14.97 -6.47 -8.05
N LEU A 344 15.36 -7.17 -9.11
CA LEU A 344 14.48 -7.58 -10.20
C LEU A 344 14.07 -9.04 -10.00
N LYS A 345 12.82 -9.27 -9.62
CA LYS A 345 12.31 -10.64 -9.43
C LYS A 345 12.16 -11.35 -10.77
N GLN A 346 12.50 -12.63 -10.83
CA GLN A 346 12.34 -13.44 -12.05
C GLN A 346 10.85 -13.57 -12.43
N LYS A 347 10.00 -13.87 -11.44
CA LYS A 347 8.54 -14.06 -11.62
C LYS A 347 7.76 -12.94 -10.93
N ASN A 348 6.56 -12.66 -11.45
CA ASN A 348 5.59 -11.78 -10.81
C ASN A 348 4.93 -12.51 -9.63
N THR A 349 5.35 -12.17 -8.41
CA THR A 349 4.91 -12.80 -7.16
C THR A 349 4.13 -11.84 -6.26
N LYS A 350 3.70 -10.69 -6.79
CA LYS A 350 2.86 -9.66 -6.14
C LYS A 350 3.61 -8.81 -5.11
N LYS A 351 2.98 -7.69 -4.75
CA LYS A 351 3.51 -6.65 -3.84
C LYS A 351 3.96 -7.17 -2.48
N ILE A 352 3.18 -8.05 -1.85
CA ILE A 352 3.51 -8.60 -0.52
C ILE A 352 4.84 -9.37 -0.56
N ASN A 353 5.13 -10.08 -1.65
CA ASN A 353 6.43 -10.74 -1.82
C ASN A 353 7.57 -9.75 -2.04
N SER A 354 7.33 -8.64 -2.76
CA SER A 354 8.31 -7.55 -2.88
C SER A 354 8.66 -6.94 -1.52
N HIS A 355 7.67 -6.79 -0.63
CA HIS A 355 7.93 -6.39 0.76
C HIS A 355 8.65 -7.48 1.57
N ARG A 356 8.49 -8.77 1.23
CA ARG A 356 9.26 -9.84 1.88
C ARG A 356 10.74 -9.78 1.53
N TRP A 357 11.08 -9.50 0.27
CA TRP A 357 12.45 -9.15 -0.14
C TRP A 357 12.95 -7.92 0.63
N LEU A 358 12.14 -6.88 0.75
CA LEU A 358 12.55 -5.69 1.49
C LEU A 358 12.83 -5.97 2.97
N PHE A 359 11.90 -6.57 3.71
CA PHE A 359 12.00 -6.65 5.17
C PHE A 359 12.77 -7.89 5.65
N ASN A 360 12.52 -9.06 5.07
CA ASN A 360 13.10 -10.32 5.55
C ASN A 360 14.48 -10.62 4.93
N ALA A 361 14.75 -10.14 3.71
CA ALA A 361 16.08 -10.24 3.09
C ALA A 361 16.92 -8.99 3.41
N PHE A 362 16.64 -7.86 2.76
CA PHE A 362 17.53 -6.69 2.83
C PHE A 362 17.51 -6.01 4.19
N GLY A 363 16.33 -5.73 4.74
CA GLY A 363 16.15 -5.09 6.04
C GLY A 363 16.78 -5.89 7.17
N ARG A 364 16.75 -7.23 7.10
CA ARG A 364 17.38 -8.10 8.10
C ARG A 364 18.91 -7.99 8.11
N ILE A 365 19.53 -7.81 6.95
CA ILE A 365 20.99 -7.63 6.82
C ILE A 365 21.40 -6.20 7.19
N LEU A 366 20.65 -5.20 6.72
CA LEU A 366 20.97 -3.79 6.92
C LEU A 366 20.58 -3.26 8.30
N ASN A 367 19.59 -3.90 8.94
CA ASN A 367 18.99 -3.51 10.22
C ASN A 367 18.71 -1.98 10.31
N PRO A 368 17.90 -1.43 9.39
CA PRO A 368 17.67 0.02 9.33
C PRO A 368 16.89 0.52 10.55
N GLU A 369 17.02 1.80 10.91
CA GLU A 369 16.15 2.37 11.96
C GLU A 369 14.73 2.59 11.43
N VAL A 370 14.60 3.19 10.24
CA VAL A 370 13.31 3.49 9.60
C VAL A 370 13.31 3.00 8.14
N CYS A 371 12.24 2.30 7.77
CA CYS A 371 11.95 1.91 6.39
C CYS A 371 10.84 2.80 5.83
N ILE A 372 11.08 3.49 4.72
CA ILE A 372 10.06 4.25 3.98
C ILE A 372 9.57 3.40 2.81
N LEU A 373 8.27 3.31 2.61
CA LEU A 373 7.64 2.63 1.47
C LEU A 373 7.06 3.67 0.49
N LEU A 374 7.42 3.50 -0.78
CA LEU A 374 6.94 4.27 -1.91
C LEU A 374 6.47 3.32 -3.02
N ASP A 375 5.35 3.63 -3.65
CA ASP A 375 4.99 3.02 -4.93
C ASP A 375 5.63 3.81 -6.07
N ALA A 376 6.14 3.12 -7.09
CA ALA A 376 6.57 3.77 -8.33
C ALA A 376 5.41 4.59 -8.93
N GLY A 377 5.73 5.79 -9.40
CA GLY A 377 4.77 6.83 -9.73
C GLY A 377 4.55 7.84 -8.60
N THR A 378 4.79 7.52 -7.33
CA THR A 378 4.60 8.50 -6.25
C THR A 378 5.73 9.53 -6.25
N LYS A 379 5.37 10.82 -6.20
CA LYS A 379 6.33 11.93 -6.15
C LYS A 379 6.34 12.55 -4.75
N PRO A 380 7.29 12.21 -3.86
CA PRO A 380 7.48 12.96 -2.62
C PRO A 380 7.78 14.44 -2.90
N SER A 381 7.09 15.33 -2.20
CA SER A 381 7.40 16.76 -2.20
C SER A 381 8.78 17.03 -1.56
N PRO A 382 9.37 18.22 -1.76
CA PRO A 382 10.66 18.57 -1.15
C PRO A 382 10.62 18.41 0.37
N ARG A 383 11.69 17.85 0.95
CA ARG A 383 11.83 17.55 2.39
C ARG A 383 10.79 16.60 2.99
N SER A 384 9.90 15.98 2.21
CA SER A 384 8.89 15.05 2.73
C SER A 384 9.50 13.80 3.38
N LEU A 385 10.61 13.27 2.83
CA LEU A 385 11.30 12.10 3.43
C LEU A 385 11.97 12.48 4.75
N LEU A 386 12.55 13.68 4.82
CA LEU A 386 13.10 14.24 6.05
C LEU A 386 12.01 14.41 7.11
N ALA A 387 10.85 14.97 6.75
CA ALA A 387 9.74 15.18 7.67
C ALA A 387 9.20 13.85 8.25
N LEU A 388 9.14 12.78 7.45
CA LEU A 388 8.82 11.44 7.96
C LEU A 388 9.87 10.99 8.98
N TRP A 389 11.17 11.06 8.63
CA TRP A 389 12.25 10.68 9.52
C TRP A 389 12.27 11.49 10.82
N GLU A 390 12.07 12.81 10.76
CA GLU A 390 11.98 13.70 11.92
C GLU A 390 10.87 13.27 12.89
N GLY A 391 9.76 12.72 12.37
CA GLY A 391 8.70 12.11 13.18
C GLY A 391 9.21 10.95 14.04
N PHE A 392 9.98 10.04 13.45
CA PHE A 392 10.59 8.90 14.18
C PHE A 392 11.75 9.34 15.07
N TYR A 393 12.51 10.35 14.67
CA TYR A 393 13.61 10.88 15.46
C TYR A 393 13.12 11.52 16.77
N ASN A 394 12.00 12.23 16.71
CA ASN A 394 11.42 12.94 17.84
C ASN A 394 10.52 12.07 18.73
N ASP A 395 10.05 10.91 18.24
CA ASP A 395 9.20 10.00 19.00
C ASP A 395 9.71 8.56 18.93
N LYS A 396 10.37 8.12 20.01
CA LYS A 396 10.97 6.79 20.13
C LYS A 396 9.96 5.63 20.10
N ASP A 397 8.70 5.90 20.45
CA ASP A 397 7.60 4.94 20.53
C ASP A 397 6.73 5.00 19.25
N LEU A 398 7.07 5.85 18.27
CA LEU A 398 6.44 5.87 16.95
C LEU A 398 6.89 4.62 16.17
N GLY A 399 5.93 3.74 15.89
CA GLY A 399 6.17 2.49 15.18
C GLY A 399 5.89 2.59 13.68
N GLY A 400 5.01 3.51 13.27
CA GLY A 400 4.72 3.77 11.86
C GLY A 400 4.09 5.14 11.64
N ALA A 401 4.28 5.70 10.45
CA ALA A 401 3.70 6.98 10.07
C ALA A 401 3.41 7.08 8.58
N CYS A 402 2.50 7.96 8.18
CA CYS A 402 2.27 8.28 6.78
C CYS A 402 2.21 9.79 6.56
N GLY A 403 2.54 10.20 5.33
CA GLY A 403 2.36 11.57 4.87
C GLY A 403 1.00 11.80 4.23
N GLU A 404 0.74 13.03 3.85
CA GLU A 404 -0.39 13.42 2.99
C GLU A 404 -0.17 12.86 1.58
N ILE A 405 -1.10 12.03 1.11
CA ILE A 405 -1.18 11.66 -0.30
C ILE A 405 -2.23 12.51 -0.97
N HIS A 406 -1.88 13.18 -2.06
CA HIS A 406 -2.83 13.96 -2.85
C HIS A 406 -2.75 13.64 -4.34
N ALA A 407 -3.86 13.86 -5.03
CA ALA A 407 -3.96 13.62 -6.45
C ALA A 407 -3.09 14.60 -7.25
N MET A 408 -2.49 14.13 -8.34
CA MET A 408 -1.86 14.99 -9.32
C MET A 408 -2.93 15.70 -10.15
N LEU A 409 -2.98 17.02 -10.06
CA LEU A 409 -4.01 17.84 -10.70
C LEU A 409 -3.60 18.35 -12.09
N GLY A 410 -2.37 18.06 -12.51
CA GLY A 410 -1.77 18.60 -13.74
C GLY A 410 -1.43 20.09 -13.65
N LYS A 411 -0.72 20.61 -14.65
CA LYS A 411 -0.30 22.02 -14.71
C LYS A 411 -1.53 22.94 -14.68
N GLY A 412 -1.63 23.79 -13.66
CA GLY A 412 -2.76 24.71 -13.47
C GLY A 412 -4.09 24.02 -13.13
N GLY A 413 -4.07 22.78 -12.63
CA GLY A 413 -5.29 22.08 -12.22
C GLY A 413 -6.13 21.51 -13.36
N LYS A 414 -5.61 21.43 -14.59
CA LYS A 414 -6.35 20.98 -15.78
C LYS A 414 -7.07 19.63 -15.61
N LYS A 415 -6.51 18.69 -14.82
CA LYS A 415 -7.16 17.38 -14.60
C LYS A 415 -8.46 17.48 -13.78
N LEU A 416 -8.68 18.59 -13.05
CA LEU A 416 -9.93 18.83 -12.30
C LEU A 416 -11.16 18.99 -13.21
N LEU A 417 -10.98 19.22 -14.51
CA LEU A 417 -12.07 19.22 -15.49
C LEU A 417 -12.72 17.84 -15.61
N ASN A 418 -11.99 16.77 -15.30
CA ASN A 418 -12.56 15.44 -15.19
C ASN A 418 -13.22 15.28 -13.80
N PRO A 419 -14.56 15.10 -13.72
CA PRO A 419 -15.26 14.93 -12.44
C PRO A 419 -14.69 13.79 -11.60
N LEU A 420 -14.25 12.69 -12.21
CA LEU A 420 -13.69 11.55 -11.46
C LEU A 420 -12.41 11.95 -10.72
N VAL A 421 -11.54 12.75 -11.34
CA VAL A 421 -10.32 13.26 -10.68
C VAL A 421 -10.68 14.24 -9.57
N ALA A 422 -11.62 15.15 -9.83
CA ALA A 422 -12.04 16.16 -8.86
C ALA A 422 -12.61 15.53 -7.58
N VAL A 423 -13.48 14.53 -7.71
CA VAL A 423 -14.07 13.81 -6.57
C VAL A 423 -13.03 13.04 -5.77
N GLN A 424 -12.13 12.32 -6.45
CA GLN A 424 -11.05 11.60 -5.76
C GLN A 424 -10.13 12.55 -4.99
N ASN A 425 -9.81 13.71 -5.57
CA ASN A 425 -9.04 14.72 -4.88
C ASN A 425 -9.75 15.24 -3.61
N PHE A 426 -11.07 15.45 -3.66
CA PHE A 426 -11.85 15.85 -2.48
C PHE A 426 -11.75 14.80 -1.37
N GLU A 427 -11.95 13.52 -1.70
CA GLU A 427 -11.90 12.44 -0.73
C GLU A 427 -10.53 12.33 -0.06
N TYR A 428 -9.45 12.37 -0.85
CA TYR A 428 -8.10 12.37 -0.29
C TYR A 428 -7.89 13.54 0.67
N LYS A 429 -8.33 14.74 0.29
CA LYS A 429 -8.15 15.94 1.11
C LYS A 429 -8.94 15.86 2.41
N ILE A 430 -10.23 15.54 2.37
CA ILE A 430 -11.03 15.41 3.60
C ILE A 430 -10.52 14.29 4.49
N SER A 431 -10.11 13.15 3.92
CA SER A 431 -9.53 12.07 4.72
C SER A 431 -8.23 12.50 5.41
N ASN A 432 -7.35 13.23 4.72
CA ASN A 432 -6.10 13.73 5.29
C ASN A 432 -6.27 14.91 6.25
N ILE A 433 -7.36 15.69 6.12
CA ILE A 433 -7.63 16.86 6.96
C ILE A 433 -8.40 16.47 8.23
N LEU A 434 -9.29 15.49 8.17
CA LEU A 434 -10.17 15.14 9.30
C LEU A 434 -9.87 13.74 9.83
N ASP A 435 -9.95 12.72 8.99
CA ASP A 435 -9.87 11.33 9.44
C ASP A 435 -8.47 10.98 9.96
N LYS A 436 -7.41 11.29 9.19
CA LYS A 436 -6.03 10.99 9.58
C LYS A 436 -5.59 11.73 10.84
N PRO A 437 -5.89 13.04 11.00
CA PRO A 437 -5.65 13.75 12.24
C PRO A 437 -6.40 13.17 13.44
N LEU A 438 -7.68 12.80 13.30
CA LEU A 438 -8.45 12.13 14.35
C LEU A 438 -7.78 10.83 14.77
N GLU A 439 -7.49 9.94 13.82
CA GLU A 439 -6.87 8.65 14.12
C GLU A 439 -5.46 8.81 14.72
N SER A 440 -4.69 9.79 14.24
CA SER A 440 -3.37 10.13 14.77
C SER A 440 -3.44 10.72 16.17
N ALA A 441 -4.51 11.42 16.53
CA ALA A 441 -4.73 11.91 17.90
C ALA A 441 -4.89 10.75 18.89
N PHE A 442 -5.57 9.67 18.47
CA PHE A 442 -5.73 8.45 19.26
C PHE A 442 -4.47 7.58 19.28
N GLY A 443 -3.58 7.72 18.29
CA GLY A 443 -2.35 6.93 18.17
C GLY A 443 -2.54 5.61 17.43
N TYR A 444 -3.67 5.42 16.77
CA TYR A 444 -3.95 4.29 15.89
C TYR A 444 -4.52 4.79 14.55
N VAL A 445 -3.63 5.08 13.61
CA VAL A 445 -3.99 5.34 12.21
C VAL A 445 -4.41 4.02 11.56
N SER A 446 -5.65 3.94 11.06
CA SER A 446 -6.24 2.67 10.61
C SER A 446 -5.63 2.15 9.31
N VAL A 447 -4.97 3.03 8.55
CA VAL A 447 -4.21 2.68 7.35
C VAL A 447 -3.04 3.63 7.16
N LEU A 448 -1.84 3.07 7.00
CA LEU A 448 -0.66 3.76 6.51
C LEU A 448 -0.45 3.29 5.06
N PRO A 449 -0.79 4.10 4.04
CA PRO A 449 -0.80 3.64 2.67
C PRO A 449 0.59 3.18 2.22
N GLY A 450 0.70 2.00 1.60
CA GLY A 450 1.97 1.50 1.04
C GLY A 450 2.60 2.41 -0.01
N ALA A 451 1.84 3.34 -0.60
CA ALA A 451 2.34 4.31 -1.57
C ALA A 451 3.19 5.45 -0.96
N PHE A 452 2.94 5.82 0.30
CA PHE A 452 3.76 6.82 1.00
C PHE A 452 3.63 6.70 2.53
N SER A 453 4.39 5.76 3.09
CA SER A 453 4.41 5.50 4.53
C SER A 453 5.82 5.15 5.01
N ALA A 454 6.01 5.12 6.31
CA ALA A 454 7.26 4.75 6.95
C ALA A 454 7.00 3.92 8.19
N TYR A 455 7.92 3.02 8.51
CA TYR A 455 7.84 2.10 9.63
C TYR A 455 9.18 2.03 10.34
N ARG A 456 9.14 2.00 11.68
CA ARG A 456 10.33 1.69 12.46
C ARG A 456 10.59 0.19 12.36
N PHE A 457 11.79 -0.19 11.92
CA PHE A 457 12.07 -1.59 11.57
C PHE A 457 11.82 -2.55 12.75
N ARG A 458 12.36 -2.25 13.93
CA ARG A 458 12.12 -3.05 15.16
C ARG A 458 10.64 -3.15 15.57
N ALA A 459 9.81 -2.17 15.20
CA ALA A 459 8.38 -2.17 15.55
C ALA A 459 7.62 -3.18 14.69
N ILE A 460 7.92 -3.26 13.40
CA ILE A 460 7.24 -4.16 12.46
C ILE A 460 7.71 -5.62 12.57
N MET A 461 8.95 -5.88 12.98
CA MET A 461 9.48 -7.24 13.11
C MET A 461 8.66 -8.16 14.03
N GLY A 462 8.66 -9.46 13.75
CA GLY A 462 7.89 -10.49 14.46
C GLY A 462 6.44 -10.55 13.97
N ARG A 463 5.49 -10.73 14.90
CA ARG A 463 4.06 -10.92 14.60
C ARG A 463 3.47 -9.94 13.57
N PRO A 464 3.75 -8.62 13.57
CA PRO A 464 3.16 -7.72 12.58
C PRO A 464 3.54 -8.11 11.14
N LEU A 465 4.82 -8.38 10.87
CA LEU A 465 5.26 -8.86 9.56
C LEU A 465 4.82 -10.31 9.27
N GLU A 466 4.81 -11.20 10.25
CA GLU A 466 4.27 -12.56 10.07
C GLU A 466 2.81 -12.52 9.60
N GLN A 467 2.00 -11.68 10.25
CA GLN A 467 0.60 -11.50 9.89
C GLN A 467 0.44 -10.83 8.54
N TYR A 468 1.31 -9.88 8.20
CA TYR A 468 1.34 -9.22 6.89
C TYR A 468 1.64 -10.20 5.75
N PHE A 469 2.67 -11.04 5.91
CA PHE A 469 3.10 -11.99 4.89
C PHE A 469 2.21 -13.22 4.74
N HIS A 470 1.21 -13.42 5.60
CA HIS A 470 0.16 -14.42 5.36
C HIS A 470 -0.60 -14.19 4.04
N GLY A 471 -0.61 -12.96 3.53
CA GLY A 471 -1.16 -12.63 2.21
C GLY A 471 -0.27 -13.02 1.03
N ASP A 472 0.96 -13.50 1.27
CA ASP A 472 1.90 -13.88 0.22
C ASP A 472 1.53 -15.23 -0.41
N HIS A 473 1.29 -15.22 -1.73
CA HIS A 473 0.96 -16.40 -2.50
C HIS A 473 2.09 -17.44 -2.49
N THR A 474 3.35 -17.02 -2.49
CA THR A 474 4.50 -17.93 -2.49
C THR A 474 4.66 -18.68 -1.17
N LEU A 475 4.19 -18.12 -0.05
CA LEU A 475 4.16 -18.82 1.24
C LEU A 475 2.98 -19.78 1.37
N SER A 476 2.00 -19.75 0.46
CA SER A 476 0.82 -20.61 0.59
C SER A 476 1.16 -22.10 0.59
N LYS A 477 2.12 -22.49 -0.25
CA LYS A 477 2.61 -23.87 -0.32
C LYS A 477 3.30 -24.31 0.99
N LEU A 478 4.01 -23.39 1.65
CA LEU A 478 4.72 -23.65 2.92
C LEU A 478 3.77 -23.65 4.13
N LEU A 479 2.80 -22.74 4.13
CA LEU A 479 1.86 -22.54 5.24
C LEU A 479 0.63 -23.47 5.18
N GLY A 480 0.41 -24.15 4.05
CA GLY A 480 -0.72 -25.05 3.83
C GLY A 480 -2.06 -24.37 4.11
N LYS A 481 -2.89 -24.96 4.99
CA LYS A 481 -4.19 -24.39 5.41
C LYS A 481 -4.09 -23.00 6.08
N LYS A 482 -2.90 -22.60 6.54
CA LYS A 482 -2.64 -21.27 7.11
C LYS A 482 -2.16 -20.24 6.07
N GLY A 483 -1.93 -20.63 4.83
CA GLY A 483 -1.54 -19.74 3.72
C GLY A 483 -2.75 -19.16 2.97
N ILE A 484 -2.55 -18.10 2.17
CA ILE A 484 -3.65 -17.41 1.48
C ILE A 484 -4.49 -18.34 0.58
N GLU A 485 -3.91 -19.40 0.02
CA GLU A 485 -4.68 -20.39 -0.78
C GLU A 485 -5.65 -21.21 0.06
N GLY A 486 -5.27 -21.61 1.29
CA GLY A 486 -6.10 -22.37 2.23
C GLY A 486 -7.07 -21.53 3.08
N MET A 487 -7.04 -20.20 2.92
CA MET A 487 -7.89 -19.28 3.69
C MET A 487 -9.30 -19.12 3.11
N ASN A 488 -10.27 -18.87 4.00
CA ASN A 488 -11.61 -18.45 3.61
C ASN A 488 -11.59 -17.08 2.91
N ILE A 489 -12.54 -16.84 2.01
CA ILE A 489 -12.66 -15.64 1.17
C ILE A 489 -12.67 -14.32 1.96
N PHE A 490 -13.19 -14.34 3.18
CA PHE A 490 -13.12 -13.19 4.10
C PHE A 490 -11.68 -12.80 4.41
N LYS A 491 -10.84 -13.78 4.78
CA LYS A 491 -9.40 -13.55 5.05
C LYS A 491 -8.65 -13.15 3.78
N LYS A 492 -9.03 -13.68 2.60
CA LYS A 492 -8.43 -13.23 1.33
C LYS A 492 -8.74 -11.76 1.03
N ASN A 493 -9.99 -11.32 1.23
CA ASN A 493 -10.36 -9.91 1.10
C ASN A 493 -9.65 -9.02 2.13
N MET A 494 -9.40 -9.52 3.35
CA MET A 494 -8.60 -8.81 4.35
C MET A 494 -7.21 -8.43 3.81
N PHE A 495 -6.55 -9.32 3.07
CA PHE A 495 -5.24 -9.07 2.44
C PHE A 495 -5.28 -8.21 1.17
N LEU A 496 -6.45 -7.71 0.74
CA LEU A 496 -6.53 -6.62 -0.24
C LEU A 496 -6.29 -5.24 0.41
N ALA A 497 -6.31 -5.18 1.75
CA ALA A 497 -5.95 -4.01 2.55
C ALA A 497 -4.97 -4.43 3.65
N GLU A 498 -3.91 -5.13 3.26
CA GLU A 498 -2.86 -5.66 4.13
C GLU A 498 -2.22 -4.58 5.02
N ASP A 499 -2.11 -3.35 4.52
CA ASP A 499 -1.60 -2.19 5.26
C ASP A 499 -2.44 -1.92 6.53
N ARG A 500 -3.76 -2.12 6.47
CA ARG A 500 -4.66 -1.94 7.62
C ARG A 500 -4.43 -2.98 8.70
N ILE A 501 -4.16 -4.22 8.27
CA ILE A 501 -3.82 -5.32 9.18
C ILE A 501 -2.50 -5.01 9.88
N LEU A 502 -1.49 -4.58 9.12
CA LEU A 502 -0.18 -4.22 9.67
C LEU A 502 -0.30 -3.10 10.71
N CYS A 503 -1.11 -2.07 10.44
CA CYS A 503 -1.38 -1.00 11.38
C CYS A 503 -1.96 -1.52 12.70
N PHE A 504 -2.96 -2.41 12.63
CA PHE A 504 -3.56 -3.01 13.82
C PHE A 504 -2.55 -3.87 14.60
N GLU A 505 -1.84 -4.79 13.92
CA GLU A 505 -0.89 -5.69 14.58
C GLU A 505 0.27 -4.96 15.24
N LEU A 506 0.69 -3.83 14.65
CA LEU A 506 1.76 -3.01 15.20
C LEU A 506 1.31 -2.33 16.51
N VAL A 507 0.12 -1.74 16.56
CA VAL A 507 -0.39 -1.09 17.78
C VAL A 507 -0.76 -2.12 18.84
N ALA A 508 -1.29 -3.28 18.44
CA ALA A 508 -1.66 -4.38 19.33
C ALA A 508 -0.48 -5.29 19.72
N LYS A 509 0.76 -4.94 19.34
CA LYS A 509 1.94 -5.78 19.60
C LYS A 509 2.15 -5.98 21.10
N ALA A 510 2.18 -7.24 21.52
CA ALA A 510 2.22 -7.61 22.93
C ALA A 510 3.46 -7.06 23.64
N GLY A 511 3.28 -6.51 24.85
CA GLY A 511 4.35 -5.92 25.66
C GLY A 511 4.99 -4.65 25.08
N GLN A 512 4.47 -4.12 23.98
CA GLN A 512 5.02 -2.94 23.30
C GLN A 512 3.99 -1.81 23.27
N LYS A 513 4.46 -0.57 23.22
CA LYS A 513 3.61 0.64 23.23
C LYS A 513 3.73 1.46 21.94
N TRP A 514 3.94 0.76 20.82
CA TRP A 514 4.05 1.38 19.51
C TRP A 514 2.76 2.09 19.12
N HIS A 515 2.87 3.32 18.66
CA HIS A 515 1.73 4.08 18.13
C HIS A 515 2.00 4.55 16.70
N LEU A 516 0.93 4.96 16.04
CA LEU A 516 0.94 5.39 14.64
C LEU A 516 0.55 6.85 14.53
N SER A 517 1.21 7.58 13.62
CA SER A 517 0.97 9.02 13.44
C SER A 517 0.80 9.41 11.98
N TYR A 518 0.04 10.47 11.76
CA TYR A 518 -0.01 11.19 10.49
C TYR A 518 0.96 12.39 10.54
N ILE A 519 1.78 12.57 9.51
CA ILE A 519 2.78 13.65 9.45
C ILE A 519 2.38 14.63 8.34
N LYS A 520 1.68 15.70 8.71
CA LYS A 520 1.19 16.76 7.80
C LYS A 520 2.29 17.37 6.90
N ALA A 521 3.50 17.50 7.42
CA ALA A 521 4.63 18.10 6.69
C ALA A 521 5.17 17.20 5.57
N ALA A 522 4.93 15.89 5.64
CA ALA A 522 5.32 14.95 4.60
C ALA A 522 4.20 14.85 3.56
N LYS A 523 4.49 15.20 2.31
CA LYS A 523 3.52 15.16 1.20
C LYS A 523 4.02 14.32 0.03
N GLY A 524 3.11 13.59 -0.61
CA GLY A 524 3.35 12.80 -1.81
C GLY A 524 2.24 12.99 -2.83
N GLU A 525 2.62 13.22 -4.08
CA GLU A 525 1.68 13.36 -5.19
C GLU A 525 1.55 12.02 -5.93
N THR A 526 0.34 11.57 -6.26
CA THR A 526 0.08 10.34 -7.03
C THR A 526 -0.97 10.54 -8.11
N ASP A 527 -0.89 9.74 -9.18
CA ASP A 527 -1.94 9.68 -10.19
C ASP A 527 -3.18 8.94 -9.66
N VAL A 528 -4.33 9.26 -10.24
CA VAL A 528 -5.64 8.69 -9.89
C VAL A 528 -6.34 8.21 -11.16
N PRO A 529 -7.20 7.17 -11.11
CA PRO A 529 -7.97 6.73 -12.25
C PRO A 529 -8.76 7.87 -12.91
N GLU A 530 -8.60 8.03 -14.21
CA GLU A 530 -9.30 9.03 -15.01
C GLU A 530 -10.52 8.45 -15.75
N GLY A 531 -10.60 7.12 -15.88
CA GLY A 531 -11.68 6.38 -16.53
C GLY A 531 -12.57 5.60 -15.55
N ALA A 532 -13.85 5.45 -15.92
CA ALA A 532 -14.83 4.73 -15.09
C ALA A 532 -14.48 3.25 -14.83
N PRO A 533 -14.02 2.45 -15.82
CA PRO A 533 -13.69 1.04 -15.57
C PRO A 533 -12.53 0.85 -14.59
N GLU A 534 -11.47 1.64 -14.71
CA GLU A 534 -10.31 1.62 -13.81
C GLU A 534 -10.73 2.08 -12.40
N PHE A 535 -11.54 3.14 -12.34
CA PHE A 535 -12.06 3.69 -11.10
C PHE A 535 -12.94 2.67 -10.33
N ILE A 536 -13.90 2.02 -10.99
CA ILE A 536 -14.75 0.98 -10.36
C ILE A 536 -13.90 -0.20 -9.88
N SER A 537 -12.93 -0.65 -10.68
CA SER A 537 -12.06 -1.77 -10.35
C SER A 537 -11.16 -1.47 -9.15
N GLN A 538 -10.61 -0.25 -9.06
CA GLN A 538 -9.84 0.21 -7.90
C GLN A 538 -10.72 0.25 -6.64
N ARG A 539 -11.93 0.81 -6.76
CA ARG A 539 -12.84 1.00 -5.63
C ARG A 539 -13.34 -0.32 -5.06
N ARG A 540 -13.62 -1.32 -5.90
CA ARG A 540 -13.91 -2.69 -5.44
C ARG A 540 -12.86 -3.20 -4.44
N ARG A 541 -11.58 -3.08 -4.80
CA ARG A 541 -10.45 -3.53 -3.97
C ARG A 541 -10.43 -2.80 -2.63
N TRP A 542 -10.51 -1.46 -2.67
CA TRP A 542 -10.43 -0.63 -1.47
C TRP A 542 -11.60 -0.82 -0.53
N LEU A 543 -12.82 -0.94 -1.07
CA LEU A 543 -14.04 -1.08 -0.28
C LEU A 543 -14.10 -2.45 0.38
N ASN A 544 -13.88 -3.53 -0.38
CA ASN A 544 -13.90 -4.88 0.17
C ASN A 544 -12.75 -5.10 1.17
N GLY A 545 -11.54 -4.67 0.81
CA GLY A 545 -10.38 -4.76 1.69
C GLY A 545 -10.57 -3.96 2.98
N SER A 546 -11.05 -2.71 2.89
CA SER A 546 -11.27 -1.87 4.06
C SER A 546 -12.37 -2.42 4.97
N PHE A 547 -13.47 -2.95 4.42
CA PHE A 547 -14.54 -3.57 5.20
C PHE A 547 -14.03 -4.81 5.96
N ALA A 548 -13.35 -5.72 5.27
CA ALA A 548 -12.79 -6.94 5.87
C ALA A 548 -11.76 -6.63 6.96
N ALA A 549 -10.83 -5.71 6.70
CA ALA A 549 -9.81 -5.31 7.67
C ALA A 549 -10.39 -4.56 8.88
N SER A 550 -11.43 -3.75 8.68
CA SER A 550 -12.13 -3.09 9.78
C SER A 550 -12.76 -4.12 10.71
N LEU A 551 -13.54 -5.06 10.17
CA LEU A 551 -14.12 -6.16 10.95
C LEU A 551 -13.04 -6.99 11.68
N TYR A 552 -11.91 -7.26 11.03
CA TYR A 552 -10.79 -7.93 11.67
C TYR A 552 -10.29 -7.17 12.90
N SER A 553 -10.05 -5.86 12.78
CA SER A 553 -9.59 -5.02 13.90
C SER A 553 -10.60 -4.96 15.05
N LEU A 554 -11.90 -4.92 14.73
CA LEU A 554 -12.99 -4.93 15.72
C LEU A 554 -13.03 -6.25 16.49
N MET A 555 -13.04 -7.39 15.77
CA MET A 555 -13.08 -8.73 16.39
C MET A 555 -11.86 -9.02 17.25
N HIS A 556 -10.71 -8.45 16.89
CA HIS A 556 -9.45 -8.71 17.55
C HIS A 556 -9.02 -7.63 18.54
N PHE A 557 -9.85 -6.62 18.78
CA PHE A 557 -9.54 -5.47 19.63
C PHE A 557 -9.05 -5.88 21.03
N GLY A 558 -9.53 -7.00 21.57
CA GLY A 558 -9.08 -7.56 22.85
C GLY A 558 -7.56 -7.75 22.96
N ARG A 559 -6.83 -7.87 21.83
CA ARG A 559 -5.35 -7.94 21.82
C ARG A 559 -4.67 -6.65 22.24
N MET A 560 -5.34 -5.50 22.12
CA MET A 560 -4.83 -4.21 22.59
C MET A 560 -4.53 -4.24 24.10
N TYR A 561 -5.26 -5.04 24.89
CA TYR A 561 -4.99 -5.22 26.32
C TYR A 561 -3.71 -5.99 26.64
N LYS A 562 -3.14 -6.72 25.66
CA LYS A 562 -1.85 -7.38 25.80
C LYS A 562 -0.67 -6.47 25.43
N SER A 563 -0.95 -5.28 24.89
CA SER A 563 0.06 -4.26 24.59
C SER A 563 0.56 -3.57 25.87
N GLY A 564 1.64 -2.79 25.74
CA GLY A 564 2.19 -1.96 26.82
C GLY A 564 1.60 -0.55 26.90
N HIS A 565 0.45 -0.28 26.26
CA HIS A 565 -0.17 1.06 26.24
C HIS A 565 -0.72 1.46 27.62
N ASN A 566 -0.62 2.76 27.94
CA ASN A 566 -1.13 3.28 29.20
C ASN A 566 -2.68 3.42 29.19
N ILE A 567 -3.26 3.62 30.37
CA ILE A 567 -4.72 3.69 30.57
C ILE A 567 -5.36 4.81 29.74
N ILE A 568 -4.72 5.98 29.64
CA ILE A 568 -5.24 7.13 28.86
C ILE A 568 -5.33 6.77 27.37
N ARG A 569 -4.29 6.15 26.82
CA ARG A 569 -4.28 5.71 25.43
C ARG A 569 -5.28 4.58 25.18
N MET A 570 -5.39 3.64 26.12
CA MET A 570 -6.41 2.60 26.06
C MET A 570 -7.82 3.18 26.07
N PHE A 571 -8.10 4.24 26.84
CA PHE A 571 -9.38 4.95 26.81
C PHE A 571 -9.68 5.50 25.40
N PHE A 572 -8.74 6.20 24.78
CA PHE A 572 -8.93 6.73 23.43
C PHE A 572 -9.06 5.63 22.36
N PHE A 573 -8.41 4.47 22.53
CA PHE A 573 -8.65 3.33 21.65
C PHE A 573 -10.09 2.79 21.76
N HIS A 574 -10.74 2.86 22.93
CA HIS A 574 -12.16 2.51 23.05
C HIS A 574 -13.06 3.54 22.38
N VAL A 575 -12.73 4.84 22.50
CA VAL A 575 -13.45 5.90 21.77
C VAL A 575 -13.36 5.64 20.26
N GLN A 576 -12.16 5.32 19.76
CA GLN A 576 -11.96 4.97 18.35
C GLN A 576 -12.67 3.67 17.96
N LEU A 577 -12.72 2.66 18.84
CA LEU A 577 -13.46 1.43 18.62
C LEU A 577 -14.95 1.71 18.39
N ILE A 578 -15.57 2.51 19.27
CA ILE A 578 -16.99 2.89 19.16
C ILE A 578 -17.22 3.67 17.86
N TYR A 579 -16.34 4.62 17.55
CA TYR A 579 -16.39 5.38 16.30
C TYR A 579 -16.30 4.46 15.07
N ASN A 580 -15.41 3.47 15.07
CA ASN A 580 -15.26 2.53 13.97
C ASN A 580 -16.48 1.59 13.84
N ILE A 581 -17.06 1.13 14.96
CA ILE A 581 -18.31 0.34 14.96
C ILE A 581 -19.43 1.15 14.31
N ALA A 582 -19.59 2.42 14.69
CA ALA A 582 -20.58 3.30 14.08
C ALA A 582 -20.35 3.42 12.57
N ASN A 583 -19.13 3.71 12.11
CA ASN A 583 -18.83 3.82 10.68
C ASN A 583 -19.11 2.53 9.89
N VAL A 584 -18.85 1.35 10.48
CA VAL A 584 -19.19 0.06 9.86
C VAL A 584 -20.70 -0.10 9.71
N ILE A 585 -21.49 0.26 10.73
CA ILE A 585 -22.95 0.23 10.66
C ILE A 585 -23.47 1.20 9.60
N PHE A 586 -22.98 2.44 9.57
CA PHE A 586 -23.37 3.45 8.57
C PHE A 586 -23.03 3.01 7.14
N THR A 587 -21.88 2.38 6.96
CA THR A 587 -21.46 1.86 5.65
C THR A 587 -22.31 0.67 5.22
N TRP A 588 -22.69 -0.21 6.16
CA TRP A 588 -23.55 -1.38 5.87
C TRP A 588 -24.94 -0.96 5.39
N PHE A 589 -25.54 0.04 6.03
CA PHE A 589 -26.88 0.53 5.72
C PHE A 589 -26.90 1.74 4.76
N SER A 590 -25.77 2.07 4.11
CA SER A 590 -25.66 3.27 3.28
C SER A 590 -26.60 3.23 2.09
N LEU A 591 -26.80 2.07 1.47
CA LEU A 591 -27.65 1.92 0.28
C LEU A 591 -29.10 2.31 0.57
N ALA A 592 -29.70 1.72 1.62
CA ALA A 592 -31.04 2.09 2.06
C ALA A 592 -31.11 3.54 2.53
N SER A 593 -30.12 3.97 3.31
CA SER A 593 -30.07 5.32 3.86
C SER A 593 -30.06 6.41 2.79
N TYR A 594 -29.32 6.23 1.69
CA TYR A 594 -29.28 7.17 0.57
C TYR A 594 -30.58 7.20 -0.22
N TRP A 595 -31.17 6.03 -0.50
CA TRP A 595 -32.46 5.97 -1.18
C TRP A 595 -33.58 6.60 -0.35
N LEU A 596 -33.61 6.32 0.95
CA LEU A 596 -34.55 6.95 1.90
C LEU A 596 -34.35 8.46 1.92
N THR A 597 -33.13 8.94 2.11
CA THR A 597 -32.81 10.39 2.11
C THR A 597 -33.29 11.08 0.83
N THR A 598 -33.03 10.47 -0.33
CA THR A 598 -33.48 10.97 -1.64
C THR A 598 -35.01 11.07 -1.71
N THR A 599 -35.69 10.01 -1.29
CA THR A 599 -37.16 9.92 -1.28
C THR A 599 -37.78 10.94 -0.35
N VAL A 600 -37.23 11.08 0.86
CA VAL A 600 -37.69 12.01 1.89
C VAL A 600 -37.56 13.45 1.45
N ILE A 601 -36.43 13.85 0.88
CA ILE A 601 -36.24 15.23 0.40
C ILE A 601 -37.23 15.54 -0.73
N MET A 602 -37.45 14.59 -1.65
CA MET A 602 -38.45 14.74 -2.71
C MET A 602 -39.87 14.90 -2.15
N ASP A 603 -40.25 14.13 -1.13
CA ASP A 603 -41.59 14.22 -0.54
C ASP A 603 -41.77 15.48 0.31
N LEU A 604 -40.76 15.85 1.11
CA LEU A 604 -40.79 17.06 1.94
C LEU A 604 -40.97 18.35 1.12
N VAL A 605 -40.43 18.39 -0.10
CA VAL A 605 -40.55 19.56 -0.98
C VAL A 605 -41.72 19.43 -1.94
N GLY A 606 -41.96 18.23 -2.47
CA GLY A 606 -42.86 18.03 -3.59
C GLY A 606 -44.29 17.64 -3.25
N THR A 607 -44.57 17.17 -2.03
CA THR A 607 -45.92 16.73 -1.64
C THR A 607 -46.72 17.89 -1.03
N PRO A 608 -47.81 18.36 -1.66
CA PRO A 608 -48.60 19.45 -1.11
C PRO A 608 -49.29 19.03 0.20
N VAL A 609 -49.34 19.94 1.18
CA VAL A 609 -50.00 19.75 2.48
C VAL A 609 -51.00 20.87 2.68
N THR A 610 -52.28 20.50 2.87
CA THR A 610 -53.34 21.45 3.22
C THR A 610 -53.15 21.95 4.64
N ALA A 611 -53.44 23.24 4.88
CA ALA A 611 -53.34 23.83 6.21
C ALA A 611 -54.20 23.06 7.23
N SER A 612 -53.59 22.69 8.35
CA SER A 612 -54.26 22.06 9.49
C SER A 612 -53.87 22.74 10.81
N SER A 613 -54.52 22.40 11.91
CA SER A 613 -54.19 22.90 13.25
C SER A 613 -52.73 22.60 13.69
N SER A 614 -52.05 21.68 13.00
CA SER A 614 -50.68 21.23 13.32
C SER A 614 -49.66 21.45 12.20
N SER A 615 -50.07 21.94 11.03
CA SER A 615 -49.18 22.09 9.87
C SER A 615 -49.60 23.25 8.98
N ALA A 616 -48.63 24.13 8.65
CA ALA A 616 -48.82 25.25 7.74
C ALA A 616 -49.04 24.75 6.29
N GLU A 617 -49.74 25.57 5.49
CA GLU A 617 -49.94 25.32 4.06
C GLU A 617 -48.59 25.15 3.34
N HIS A 618 -48.48 24.10 2.52
CA HIS A 618 -47.29 23.79 1.75
C HIS A 618 -47.66 23.40 0.33
N HIS A 619 -47.09 24.10 -0.64
CA HIS A 619 -47.23 23.80 -2.07
C HIS A 619 -46.00 23.05 -2.59
N GLY A 620 -46.22 22.15 -3.54
CA GLY A 620 -45.18 21.40 -4.24
C GLY A 620 -44.28 22.30 -5.09
N TRP A 621 -42.96 22.16 -4.94
CA TRP A 621 -41.94 22.92 -5.66
C TRP A 621 -40.95 21.98 -6.39
N PRO A 622 -40.45 22.29 -7.61
CA PRO A 622 -40.51 23.57 -8.32
C PRO A 622 -41.64 23.75 -9.34
N PHE A 623 -42.38 22.70 -9.68
CA PHE A 623 -43.32 22.71 -10.82
C PHE A 623 -44.80 22.81 -10.40
N GLY A 624 -45.08 23.17 -9.14
CA GLY A 624 -46.44 23.26 -8.60
C GLY A 624 -47.00 21.93 -8.10
N ASP A 625 -48.22 21.98 -7.54
CA ASP A 625 -48.86 20.91 -6.77
C ASP A 625 -49.21 19.66 -7.59
N THR A 626 -49.33 19.78 -8.92
CA THR A 626 -49.71 18.66 -9.78
C THR A 626 -48.49 18.00 -10.44
N VAL A 627 -47.56 18.80 -10.97
CA VAL A 627 -46.43 18.30 -11.77
C VAL A 627 -45.32 17.78 -10.86
N THR A 628 -45.06 18.44 -9.73
CA THR A 628 -43.95 18.07 -8.84
C THR A 628 -44.12 16.68 -8.23
N PRO A 629 -45.27 16.28 -7.64
CA PRO A 629 -45.43 14.94 -7.10
C PRO A 629 -45.27 13.86 -8.18
N PHE A 630 -45.82 14.09 -9.37
CA PHE A 630 -45.72 13.16 -10.50
C PHE A 630 -44.26 13.01 -10.95
N PHE A 631 -43.56 14.12 -11.15
CA PHE A 631 -42.15 14.13 -11.54
C PHE A 631 -41.27 13.42 -10.51
N ASN A 632 -41.48 13.69 -9.22
CA ASN A 632 -40.77 13.03 -8.13
C ASN A 632 -41.02 11.52 -8.12
N ALA A 633 -42.27 11.09 -8.32
CA ALA A 633 -42.60 9.66 -8.43
C ALA A 633 -41.86 8.99 -9.59
N VAL A 634 -41.85 9.61 -10.78
CA VAL A 634 -41.10 9.11 -11.95
C VAL A 634 -39.60 8.98 -11.64
N LEU A 635 -38.99 10.00 -11.04
CA LEU A 635 -37.56 9.97 -10.69
C LEU A 635 -37.23 8.87 -9.66
N LYS A 636 -38.10 8.63 -8.67
CA LYS A 636 -37.92 7.53 -7.70
C LYS A 636 -37.92 6.17 -8.39
N TYR A 637 -38.84 5.94 -9.34
CA TYR A 637 -38.87 4.69 -10.10
C TYR A 637 -37.66 4.54 -11.02
N ILE A 638 -37.22 5.61 -11.68
CA ILE A 638 -35.99 5.60 -12.49
C ILE A 638 -34.78 5.29 -11.61
N TYR A 639 -34.66 5.91 -10.44
CA TYR A 639 -33.59 5.62 -9.48
C TYR A 639 -33.56 4.13 -9.12
N LEU A 640 -34.71 3.55 -8.73
CA LEU A 640 -34.80 2.13 -8.39
C LEU A 640 -34.48 1.23 -9.58
N ALA A 641 -34.95 1.55 -10.78
CA ALA A 641 -34.63 0.80 -11.99
C ALA A 641 -33.12 0.80 -12.26
N PHE A 642 -32.44 1.92 -12.08
CA PHE A 642 -30.98 2.01 -12.24
C PHE A 642 -30.21 1.32 -11.12
N VAL A 643 -30.73 1.29 -9.89
CA VAL A 643 -30.17 0.48 -8.79
C VAL A 643 -30.26 -1.01 -9.15
N ILE A 644 -31.42 -1.48 -9.63
CA ILE A 644 -31.60 -2.86 -10.10
C ILE A 644 -30.64 -3.16 -11.27
N LEU A 645 -30.49 -2.23 -12.21
CA LEU A 645 -29.52 -2.35 -13.30
C LEU A 645 -28.09 -2.53 -12.78
N GLN A 646 -27.70 -1.84 -11.70
CA GLN A 646 -26.36 -2.04 -11.11
C GLN A 646 -26.18 -3.46 -10.56
N PHE A 647 -27.20 -4.05 -9.93
CA PHE A 647 -27.14 -5.44 -9.49
C PHE A 647 -26.99 -6.40 -10.68
N ILE A 648 -27.72 -6.18 -11.77
CA ILE A 648 -27.63 -6.99 -12.99
C ILE A 648 -26.21 -6.88 -13.59
N LEU A 649 -25.69 -5.66 -13.74
CA LEU A 649 -24.35 -5.43 -14.29
C LEU A 649 -23.24 -6.01 -13.41
N ALA A 650 -23.35 -5.85 -12.08
CA ALA A 650 -22.34 -6.30 -11.15
C ALA A 650 -22.23 -7.83 -11.05
N LEU A 651 -23.32 -8.56 -11.32
CA LEU A 651 -23.34 -10.02 -11.36
C LEU A 651 -22.95 -10.58 -12.73
N GLY A 652 -23.28 -9.89 -13.82
CA GLY A 652 -23.15 -10.40 -15.19
C GLY A 652 -21.87 -10.01 -15.92
N ASN A 653 -21.34 -8.79 -15.71
CA ASN A 653 -20.31 -8.21 -16.57
C ASN A 653 -19.16 -7.52 -15.80
N ARG A 654 -17.95 -7.57 -16.37
CA ARG A 654 -16.83 -6.71 -15.93
C ARG A 654 -17.06 -5.26 -16.41
N PRO A 655 -16.62 -4.22 -15.64
CA PRO A 655 -16.77 -2.82 -16.03
C PRO A 655 -16.18 -2.48 -17.41
N LYS A 656 -15.05 -3.11 -17.77
CA LYS A 656 -14.44 -2.96 -19.09
C LYS A 656 -15.35 -3.42 -20.24
N GLY A 657 -16.13 -4.49 -20.03
CA GLY A 657 -17.04 -5.04 -21.04
C GLY A 657 -18.36 -4.28 -21.21
N SER A 658 -18.71 -3.39 -20.26
CA SER A 658 -19.98 -2.65 -20.25
C SER A 658 -19.78 -1.16 -19.93
N LYS A 659 -18.68 -0.59 -20.43
CA LYS A 659 -18.23 0.79 -20.14
C LYS A 659 -19.34 1.83 -20.32
N TRP A 660 -20.06 1.78 -21.44
CA TRP A 660 -21.11 2.75 -21.76
C TRP A 660 -22.30 2.68 -20.80
N THR A 661 -22.73 1.48 -20.39
CA THR A 661 -23.85 1.32 -19.45
C THR A 661 -23.51 1.86 -18.07
N TYR A 662 -22.27 1.66 -17.61
CA TYR A 662 -21.78 2.30 -16.38
C TYR A 662 -21.75 3.82 -16.53
N ILE A 663 -21.19 4.37 -17.62
CA ILE A 663 -21.16 5.83 -17.85
C ILE A 663 -22.58 6.43 -17.86
N THR A 664 -23.55 5.78 -18.53
CA THR A 664 -24.95 6.23 -18.51
C THR A 664 -25.52 6.21 -17.10
N SER A 665 -25.20 5.19 -16.30
CA SER A 665 -25.64 5.10 -14.91
C SER A 665 -25.03 6.22 -14.04
N PHE A 666 -23.74 6.53 -14.23
CA PHE A 666 -23.08 7.68 -13.59
C PHE A 666 -23.83 8.98 -13.90
N PHE A 667 -24.21 9.19 -15.16
CA PHE A 667 -24.93 10.40 -15.59
C PHE A 667 -26.32 10.48 -14.97
N VAL A 668 -27.11 9.40 -14.99
CA VAL A 668 -28.47 9.37 -14.44
C VAL A 668 -28.47 9.63 -12.93
N PHE A 669 -27.60 8.96 -12.18
CA PHE A 669 -27.49 9.21 -10.73
C PHE A 669 -27.02 10.63 -10.42
N SER A 670 -26.14 11.21 -11.25
CA SER A 670 -25.72 12.61 -11.12
C SER A 670 -26.87 13.58 -11.38
N LEU A 671 -27.70 13.34 -12.40
CA LEU A 671 -28.85 14.19 -12.71
C LEU A 671 -29.88 14.18 -11.58
N ILE A 672 -30.21 13.00 -11.06
CA ILE A 672 -31.11 12.87 -9.90
C ILE A 672 -30.49 13.56 -8.68
N GLN A 673 -29.19 13.38 -8.45
CA GLN A 673 -28.50 14.03 -7.34
C GLN A 673 -28.48 15.56 -7.47
N SER A 674 -28.27 16.12 -8.66
CA SER A 674 -28.42 17.56 -8.91
C SER A 674 -29.78 18.07 -8.49
N TYR A 675 -30.85 17.34 -8.87
CA TYR A 675 -32.20 17.71 -8.47
C TYR A 675 -32.39 17.67 -6.96
N ILE A 676 -31.88 16.63 -6.28
CA ILE A 676 -31.88 16.56 -4.81
C ILE A 676 -31.12 17.71 -4.16
N LEU A 677 -29.97 18.12 -4.71
CA LEU A 677 -29.20 19.24 -4.18
C LEU A 677 -29.98 20.56 -4.31
N VAL A 678 -30.70 20.76 -5.41
CA VAL A 678 -31.57 21.92 -5.61
C VAL A 678 -32.74 21.92 -4.61
N LEU A 679 -33.43 20.78 -4.44
CA LEU A 679 -34.48 20.64 -3.43
C LEU A 679 -33.97 20.86 -2.00
N SER A 680 -32.77 20.37 -1.70
CA SER A 680 -32.11 20.58 -0.41
C SER A 680 -31.77 22.05 -0.17
N GLY A 681 -31.29 22.75 -1.21
CA GLY A 681 -31.06 24.20 -1.17
C GLY A 681 -32.35 24.99 -0.92
N TYR A 682 -33.46 24.58 -1.54
CA TYR A 682 -34.78 25.15 -1.29
C TYR A 682 -35.23 24.95 0.17
N LEU A 683 -35.07 23.74 0.73
CA LEU A 683 -35.36 23.47 2.15
C LEU A 683 -34.54 24.35 3.09
N VAL A 684 -33.25 24.54 2.79
CA VAL A 684 -32.37 25.43 3.55
C VAL A 684 -32.84 26.89 3.45
N ALA A 685 -33.16 27.38 2.25
CA ALA A 685 -33.65 28.74 2.07
C ALA A 685 -34.96 29.00 2.83
N ARG A 686 -35.89 28.03 2.83
CA ARG A 686 -37.12 28.09 3.63
C ARG A 686 -36.86 28.02 5.14
N ALA A 687 -35.84 27.26 5.57
CA ALA A 687 -35.46 27.25 6.98
C ALA A 687 -35.01 28.64 7.46
N PHE A 688 -34.31 29.41 6.61
CA PHE A 688 -33.87 30.78 6.89
C PHE A 688 -34.97 31.84 6.81
N SER A 689 -36.14 31.56 6.22
CA SER A 689 -37.24 32.52 6.17
C SER A 689 -38.02 32.64 7.49
N VAL A 690 -37.71 31.81 8.48
CA VAL A 690 -38.26 31.89 9.83
C VAL A 690 -37.09 32.21 10.79
N PRO A 691 -37.21 33.21 11.68
CA PRO A 691 -36.13 33.62 12.58
C PRO A 691 -35.58 32.48 13.44
N LEU A 692 -34.25 32.40 13.58
CA LEU A 692 -33.55 31.30 14.25
C LEU A 692 -33.89 31.19 15.76
N ASP A 693 -34.15 32.33 16.40
CA ASP A 693 -34.60 32.48 17.79
C ASP A 693 -35.98 31.86 18.05
N GLN A 694 -36.82 31.80 17.01
CA GLN A 694 -38.13 31.12 17.07
C GLN A 694 -38.01 29.60 16.80
N GLN A 695 -36.88 29.14 16.25
CA GLN A 695 -36.65 27.72 15.91
C GLN A 695 -35.75 26.98 16.91
N LEU A 696 -34.86 27.68 17.62
CA LEU A 696 -33.86 27.10 18.51
C LEU A 696 -33.81 27.86 19.84
N GLN A 697 -34.33 27.23 20.90
CA GLN A 697 -34.18 27.73 22.27
C GLN A 697 -32.81 27.31 22.80
N LEU A 698 -31.84 28.25 22.83
CA LEU A 698 -30.44 27.99 23.23
C LEU A 698 -30.11 28.47 24.65
N ASP A 699 -31.12 28.82 25.45
CA ASP A 699 -30.94 29.45 26.75
C ASP A 699 -30.14 28.56 27.73
N ASN A 700 -30.34 27.24 27.69
CA ASN A 700 -29.64 26.25 28.52
C ASN A 700 -29.28 24.99 27.74
N ALA A 701 -28.27 24.22 28.18
CA ALA A 701 -27.87 22.97 27.52
C ALA A 701 -29.01 21.92 27.40
N LYS A 702 -29.96 21.92 28.36
CA LYS A 702 -31.16 21.06 28.30
C LYS A 702 -32.18 21.55 27.29
N ASP A 703 -32.40 22.86 27.19
CA ASP A 703 -33.37 23.46 26.26
C ASP A 703 -32.84 23.41 24.83
N ALA A 704 -31.53 23.62 24.65
CA ALA A 704 -30.83 23.37 23.39
C ALA A 704 -30.93 21.89 22.99
N MET A 705 -30.78 20.95 23.92
CA MET A 705 -30.95 19.53 23.65
C MET A 705 -32.41 19.18 23.36
N ALA A 706 -33.38 19.80 24.04
CA ALA A 706 -34.81 19.59 23.79
C ALA A 706 -35.27 20.23 22.47
N SER A 707 -34.74 21.37 22.06
CA SER A 707 -35.04 22.00 20.76
C SER A 707 -34.38 21.24 19.61
N LEU A 708 -33.17 20.69 19.83
CA LEU A 708 -32.46 19.86 18.84
C LEU A 708 -33.09 18.45 18.71
N PHE A 709 -33.42 17.79 19.82
CA PHE A 709 -33.88 16.39 19.82
C PHE A 709 -35.40 16.19 20.01
N GLY A 710 -36.14 17.20 20.47
CA GLY A 710 -37.56 17.10 20.86
C GLY A 710 -38.53 18.03 20.13
N GLY A 711 -38.07 19.00 19.34
CA GLY A 711 -38.92 19.98 18.65
C GLY A 711 -39.65 19.44 17.40
N SER A 712 -40.91 19.88 17.22
CA SER A 712 -41.73 19.63 16.02
C SER A 712 -41.25 20.39 14.77
N GLY A 713 -40.39 21.41 14.94
CA GLY A 713 -39.74 22.14 13.86
C GLY A 713 -38.63 21.32 13.19
N SER A 714 -38.96 20.58 12.13
CA SER A 714 -37.98 19.78 11.37
C SER A 714 -36.94 20.63 10.62
N ALA A 715 -37.29 21.85 10.20
CA ALA A 715 -36.45 22.67 9.33
C ALA A 715 -35.18 23.22 10.01
N GLY A 716 -35.29 23.80 11.21
CA GLY A 716 -34.14 24.36 11.93
C GLY A 716 -33.11 23.31 12.37
N VAL A 717 -33.59 22.11 12.72
CA VAL A 717 -32.74 20.96 13.07
C VAL A 717 -31.94 20.44 11.88
N ILE A 718 -32.57 20.35 10.71
CA ILE A 718 -31.89 19.96 9.46
C ILE A 718 -30.81 20.99 9.11
N LEU A 719 -31.10 22.28 9.28
CA LEU A 719 -30.15 23.35 9.03
C LEU A 719 -28.91 23.23 9.92
N VAL A 720 -29.08 23.05 11.24
CA VAL A 720 -27.97 22.89 12.18
C VAL A 720 -27.11 21.69 11.80
N ALA A 721 -27.71 20.55 11.44
CA ALA A 721 -26.96 19.36 11.06
C ALA A 721 -26.17 19.57 9.74
N LEU A 722 -26.78 20.16 8.71
CA LEU A 722 -26.11 20.40 7.42
C LEU A 722 -25.00 21.45 7.53
N VAL A 723 -25.25 22.55 8.26
CA VAL A 723 -24.23 23.57 8.57
C VAL A 723 -23.11 22.96 9.41
N THR A 724 -23.41 22.07 10.35
CA THR A 724 -22.37 21.38 11.13
C THR A 724 -21.54 20.47 10.23
N ILE A 725 -22.15 19.65 9.37
CA ILE A 725 -21.42 18.71 8.52
C ILE A 725 -20.52 19.44 7.53
N TYR A 726 -21.07 20.35 6.72
CA TYR A 726 -20.30 21.02 5.67
C TYR A 726 -19.52 22.23 6.19
N GLY A 727 -20.05 22.96 7.17
CA GLY A 727 -19.36 24.09 7.79
C GLY A 727 -18.11 23.65 8.54
N LEU A 728 -18.12 22.50 9.22
CA LEU A 728 -16.91 21.94 9.82
C LEU A 728 -15.88 21.51 8.77
N TYR A 729 -16.30 21.05 7.59
CA TYR A 729 -15.36 20.76 6.50
C TYR A 729 -14.67 22.04 6.02
N PHE A 730 -15.43 23.11 5.76
CA PHE A 730 -14.86 24.41 5.41
C PHE A 730 -13.91 24.92 6.51
N LEU A 731 -14.38 24.94 7.76
CA LEU A 731 -13.60 25.42 8.90
C LEU A 731 -12.30 24.63 9.05
N ALA A 732 -12.37 23.29 9.00
CA ALA A 732 -11.19 22.43 9.08
C ALA A 732 -10.22 22.70 7.92
N SER A 733 -10.71 22.86 6.69
CA SER A 733 -9.87 23.13 5.52
C SER A 733 -9.18 24.49 5.59
N PHE A 734 -9.83 25.53 6.12
CA PHE A 734 -9.21 26.82 6.40
C PHE A 734 -8.18 26.72 7.52
N MET A 735 -8.51 26.07 8.64
CA MET A 735 -7.57 25.84 9.75
C MET A 735 -6.37 24.99 9.33
N TYR A 736 -6.56 24.08 8.38
CA TYR A 736 -5.50 23.27 7.81
C TYR A 736 -4.63 24.04 6.80
N LEU A 737 -5.01 25.28 6.43
CA LEU A 737 -4.36 26.12 5.43
C LEU A 737 -4.36 25.52 4.01
N ASP A 738 -5.42 24.80 3.65
CA ASP A 738 -5.62 24.28 2.29
C ASP A 738 -7.12 24.23 1.92
N PRO A 739 -7.78 25.38 1.71
CA PRO A 739 -9.24 25.43 1.48
C PRO A 739 -9.66 25.12 0.04
N TRP A 740 -8.74 25.05 -0.92
CA TRP A 740 -9.07 25.11 -2.35
C TRP A 740 -9.94 23.95 -2.83
N HIS A 741 -9.76 22.76 -2.29
CA HIS A 741 -10.55 21.58 -2.63
C HIS A 741 -12.06 21.76 -2.33
N MET A 742 -12.42 22.65 -1.40
CA MET A 742 -13.82 23.00 -1.11
C MET A 742 -14.49 23.80 -2.24
N PHE A 743 -13.71 24.47 -3.09
CA PHE A 743 -14.24 25.30 -4.18
C PHE A 743 -14.24 24.54 -5.52
N HIS A 744 -13.14 23.88 -5.85
CA HIS A 744 -13.01 23.23 -7.17
C HIS A 744 -13.44 21.77 -7.19
N SER A 745 -13.36 21.04 -6.06
CA SER A 745 -13.60 19.58 -6.02
C SER A 745 -14.89 19.20 -5.30
N PHE A 746 -15.26 19.91 -4.24
CA PHE A 746 -16.47 19.64 -3.45
C PHE A 746 -17.78 19.66 -4.28
N PRO A 747 -18.01 20.58 -5.24
CA PRO A 747 -19.23 20.54 -6.04
C PRO A 747 -19.39 19.23 -6.83
N TYR A 748 -18.29 18.72 -7.41
CA TYR A 748 -18.29 17.42 -8.09
C TYR A 748 -18.53 16.27 -7.13
N TYR A 749 -17.96 16.34 -5.91
CA TYR A 749 -18.17 15.33 -4.88
C TYR A 749 -19.65 15.23 -4.47
N MET A 750 -20.30 16.38 -4.23
CA MET A 750 -21.72 16.44 -3.91
C MET A 750 -22.61 15.87 -5.03
N LEU A 751 -22.21 16.10 -6.29
CA LEU A 751 -22.93 15.62 -7.46
C LEU A 751 -22.82 14.10 -7.66
N LEU A 752 -21.63 13.53 -7.44
CA LEU A 752 -21.34 12.11 -7.69
C LEU A 752 -21.51 11.22 -6.46
N MET A 753 -21.94 11.76 -5.33
CA MET A 753 -22.12 11.03 -4.08
C MET A 753 -23.12 9.86 -4.20
N SER A 754 -24.23 10.06 -4.92
CA SER A 754 -25.20 8.99 -5.20
C SER A 754 -24.58 7.84 -5.99
N THR A 755 -23.71 8.17 -6.94
CA THR A 755 -22.97 7.19 -7.75
C THR A 755 -22.01 6.35 -6.91
N TYR A 756 -21.34 6.96 -5.93
CA TYR A 756 -20.45 6.23 -5.03
C TYR A 756 -21.18 5.14 -4.25
N ILE A 757 -22.38 5.44 -3.78
CA ILE A 757 -23.18 4.49 -3.01
C ILE A 757 -23.83 3.47 -3.93
N ASN A 758 -24.52 3.90 -4.99
CA ASN A 758 -25.30 2.98 -5.81
C ASN A 758 -24.41 2.15 -6.74
N ILE A 759 -23.41 2.73 -7.40
CA ILE A 759 -22.60 1.97 -8.35
C ILE A 759 -21.47 1.24 -7.62
N LEU A 760 -20.65 1.97 -6.85
CA LEU A 760 -19.42 1.40 -6.30
C LEU A 760 -19.70 0.40 -5.18
N MET A 761 -20.64 0.67 -4.25
CA MET A 761 -20.97 -0.29 -3.18
C MET A 761 -21.59 -1.56 -3.75
N ILE A 762 -22.59 -1.42 -4.63
CA ILE A 762 -23.25 -2.57 -5.26
C ILE A 762 -22.20 -3.39 -6.00
N TYR A 763 -21.36 -2.76 -6.83
CA TYR A 763 -20.32 -3.48 -7.55
C TYR A 763 -19.32 -4.18 -6.61
N ALA A 764 -18.88 -3.51 -5.55
CA ALA A 764 -17.93 -4.04 -4.58
C ALA A 764 -18.47 -5.29 -3.85
N PHE A 765 -19.65 -5.20 -3.23
CA PHE A 765 -20.28 -6.29 -2.48
C PHE A 765 -20.66 -7.47 -3.38
N ASN A 766 -21.15 -7.21 -4.60
CA ASN A 766 -21.44 -8.27 -5.58
C ASN A 766 -20.17 -8.93 -6.15
N ASN A 767 -18.99 -8.34 -5.98
CA ASN A 767 -17.73 -8.91 -6.45
C ASN A 767 -16.77 -9.30 -5.30
N TRP A 768 -17.33 -9.69 -4.15
CA TRP A 768 -16.55 -10.17 -2.99
C TRP A 768 -15.74 -11.45 -3.25
N HIS A 769 -16.23 -12.28 -4.17
CA HIS A 769 -15.56 -13.50 -4.63
C HIS A 769 -14.30 -13.23 -5.46
N ASP A 770 -14.22 -12.06 -6.09
CA ASP A 770 -13.05 -11.65 -6.86
C ASP A 770 -11.98 -11.13 -5.89
N VAL A 771 -10.92 -11.89 -5.67
CA VAL A 771 -9.73 -11.46 -4.90
C VAL A 771 -8.53 -11.23 -5.82
N SER A 772 -8.78 -11.10 -7.13
CA SER A 772 -7.73 -10.76 -8.07
C SER A 772 -7.22 -9.35 -7.79
N TRP A 773 -5.91 -9.19 -7.93
CA TRP A 773 -5.26 -7.90 -7.81
C TRP A 773 -5.44 -7.02 -9.06
N GLY A 774 -6.15 -7.49 -10.10
CA GLY A 774 -6.28 -6.80 -11.40
C GLY A 774 -4.96 -6.77 -12.19
N THR A 775 -4.05 -7.69 -11.89
CA THR A 775 -2.73 -7.79 -12.51
C THR A 775 -2.65 -9.06 -13.34
N LYS A 776 -2.74 -8.88 -14.66
CA LYS A 776 -2.70 -9.89 -15.72
C LYS A 776 -1.58 -10.90 -15.48
N GLY A 777 -1.91 -12.17 -15.24
CA GLY A 777 -0.93 -13.26 -15.23
C GLY A 777 -0.40 -13.50 -16.64
N SER A 778 0.91 -13.71 -16.78
CA SER A 778 1.51 -14.24 -18.00
C SER A 778 2.74 -15.05 -17.60
N ASP A 779 2.64 -16.37 -17.66
CA ASP A 779 3.81 -17.24 -17.69
C ASP A 779 4.11 -17.52 -19.17
N LYS A 780 5.11 -16.83 -19.71
CA LYS A 780 5.84 -17.30 -20.89
C LYS A 780 7.32 -17.22 -20.54
N ALA A 781 7.95 -18.38 -20.41
CA ALA A 781 9.38 -18.47 -20.19
C ALA A 781 10.12 -18.14 -21.50
N GLU A 782 10.73 -16.97 -21.57
CA GLU A 782 11.67 -16.62 -22.64
C GLU A 782 13.10 -17.04 -22.26
N ALA A 783 13.89 -17.47 -23.25
CA ALA A 783 15.14 -18.21 -23.05
C ALA A 783 16.32 -17.32 -22.62
N LEU A 784 16.58 -17.26 -21.32
CA LEU A 784 17.76 -16.61 -20.70
C LEU A 784 18.96 -17.57 -20.58
N PRO A 785 20.22 -17.06 -20.51
CA PRO A 785 21.43 -17.88 -20.37
C PRO A 785 21.61 -18.43 -18.94
N SER A 786 22.14 -19.65 -18.84
CA SER A 786 22.44 -20.37 -17.58
C SER A 786 23.91 -20.22 -17.17
N ALA A 787 24.18 -20.14 -15.86
CA ALA A 787 25.55 -20.16 -15.32
C ALA A 787 25.93 -21.58 -14.85
N ASN A 788 26.80 -22.24 -15.61
CA ASN A 788 27.27 -23.59 -15.30
C ASN A 788 28.54 -23.55 -14.44
N VAL A 789 28.57 -24.34 -13.37
CA VAL A 789 29.71 -24.44 -12.45
C VAL A 789 30.72 -25.45 -12.98
N SER A 790 32.00 -25.07 -13.02
CA SER A 790 33.13 -25.95 -13.32
C SER A 790 34.08 -26.03 -12.12
N LYS A 791 34.82 -27.14 -12.01
CA LYS A 791 35.82 -27.34 -10.96
C LYS A 791 37.11 -26.59 -11.29
N GLY A 792 37.53 -25.67 -10.41
CA GLY A 792 38.81 -24.97 -10.52
C GLY A 792 40.03 -25.83 -10.15
N GLU A 793 41.23 -25.29 -10.33
CA GLU A 793 42.53 -25.98 -10.08
C GLU A 793 42.74 -26.44 -8.63
N LYS A 794 41.87 -26.07 -7.69
CA LYS A 794 41.90 -26.46 -6.26
C LYS A 794 40.58 -27.07 -5.74
N ASP A 795 39.78 -27.66 -6.62
CA ASP A 795 38.46 -28.24 -6.29
C ASP A 795 37.42 -27.21 -5.77
N GLU A 796 37.65 -25.93 -6.05
CA GLU A 796 36.73 -24.82 -5.75
C GLU A 796 35.67 -24.69 -6.87
N ALA A 797 34.43 -24.36 -6.51
CA ALA A 797 33.34 -24.11 -7.45
C ALA A 797 33.49 -22.76 -8.14
N VAL A 798 33.68 -22.78 -9.45
CA VAL A 798 33.98 -21.60 -10.29
C VAL A 798 33.00 -21.51 -11.45
N VAL A 799 32.57 -20.28 -11.81
CA VAL A 799 31.77 -20.00 -13.01
C VAL A 799 32.65 -19.26 -14.02
N GLU A 800 32.62 -19.69 -15.28
CA GLU A 800 33.27 -18.97 -16.39
C GLU A 800 32.37 -17.83 -16.86
N GLU A 801 32.83 -16.60 -16.67
CA GLU A 801 32.10 -15.38 -17.03
C GLU A 801 32.84 -14.63 -18.14
N ILE A 802 32.10 -14.07 -19.10
CA ILE A 802 32.68 -13.30 -20.21
C ILE A 802 33.14 -11.91 -19.70
N GLU A 803 34.40 -11.57 -19.95
CA GLU A 803 34.98 -10.25 -19.69
C GLU A 803 34.95 -9.41 -20.97
N LYS A 804 34.07 -8.40 -21.01
CA LYS A 804 33.93 -7.48 -22.15
C LYS A 804 34.96 -6.34 -22.06
N PRO A 805 35.64 -5.97 -23.16
CA PRO A 805 36.46 -4.77 -23.22
C PRO A 805 35.65 -3.50 -22.94
N GLN A 806 36.27 -2.49 -22.32
CA GLN A 806 35.61 -1.24 -21.95
C GLN A 806 34.99 -0.51 -23.16
N GLU A 807 35.62 -0.57 -24.34
CA GLU A 807 35.12 0.06 -25.57
C GLU A 807 33.78 -0.53 -26.04
N ASP A 808 33.59 -1.85 -25.94
CA ASP A 808 32.34 -2.52 -26.31
C ASP A 808 31.22 -2.23 -25.28
N ILE A 809 31.58 -2.07 -24.00
CA ILE A 809 30.66 -1.62 -22.94
C ILE A 809 30.19 -0.17 -23.23
N ASP A 810 31.10 0.70 -23.64
CA ASP A 810 30.80 2.11 -23.92
C ASP A 810 29.93 2.28 -25.19
N GLN A 811 30.14 1.47 -26.24
CA GLN A 811 29.29 1.46 -27.44
C GLN A 811 27.86 0.95 -27.15
N GLN A 812 27.72 -0.13 -26.36
CA GLN A 812 26.40 -0.63 -25.96
C GLN A 812 25.65 0.40 -25.10
N PHE A 813 26.36 1.10 -24.22
CA PHE A 813 25.80 2.16 -23.39
C PHE A 813 25.26 3.34 -24.22
N GLU A 814 25.99 3.81 -25.24
CA GLU A 814 25.54 4.93 -26.08
C GLU A 814 24.20 4.61 -26.80
N ALA A 815 24.04 3.38 -27.28
CA ALA A 815 22.79 2.91 -27.90
C ALA A 815 21.63 2.84 -26.89
N THR A 816 21.89 2.38 -25.65
CA THR A 816 20.90 2.34 -24.57
C THR A 816 20.45 3.74 -24.14
N VAL A 817 21.38 4.69 -24.02
CA VAL A 817 21.06 6.09 -23.67
C VAL A 817 20.19 6.76 -24.74
N ARG A 818 20.48 6.56 -26.03
CA ARG A 818 19.66 7.12 -27.12
C ARG A 818 18.23 6.59 -27.11
N ARG A 819 18.02 5.31 -26.72
CA ARG A 819 16.69 4.68 -26.62
C ARG A 819 15.89 5.13 -25.40
N ALA A 820 16.56 5.29 -24.25
CA ALA A 820 15.95 5.80 -23.03
C ALA A 820 15.28 7.18 -23.24
N LEU A 821 15.77 7.97 -24.21
CA LEU A 821 15.27 9.31 -24.53
C LEU A 821 14.04 9.37 -25.48
N ALA A 822 13.55 8.24 -26.01
CA ALA A 822 12.41 8.22 -26.94
C ALA A 822 11.02 8.31 -26.25
N PRO A 823 9.95 8.84 -26.88
CA PRO A 823 8.60 8.92 -26.27
C PRO A 823 7.83 7.58 -26.23
N TYR A 824 6.91 7.43 -25.27
CA TYR A 824 6.21 6.19 -24.85
C TYR A 824 4.82 5.96 -25.50
N LYS A 825 4.37 4.69 -25.63
CA LYS A 825 3.00 4.24 -26.01
C LYS A 825 2.56 3.01 -25.18
N GLU A 826 1.28 2.94 -24.80
CA GLU A 826 0.67 1.86 -23.98
C GLU A 826 0.03 0.73 -24.82
N ASP A 827 0.09 -0.53 -24.31
CA ASP A 827 -0.60 -1.71 -24.87
C ASP A 827 -1.49 -2.46 -23.83
N GLU A 828 -2.69 -2.89 -24.24
CA GLU A 828 -3.61 -3.70 -23.42
C GLU A 828 -3.74 -5.16 -23.89
N THR A 829 -3.39 -6.14 -23.04
CA THR A 829 -3.71 -7.59 -23.25
C THR A 829 -4.81 -8.14 -22.32
N PRO A 830 -5.53 -9.25 -22.64
CA PRO A 830 -6.63 -9.78 -21.82
C PRO A 830 -6.21 -10.73 -20.68
N GLU A 831 -7.09 -10.95 -19.69
CA GLU A 831 -6.88 -11.83 -18.52
C GLU A 831 -7.54 -13.22 -18.66
N PRO A 832 -6.92 -14.30 -18.13
CA PRO A 832 -7.58 -15.59 -17.90
C PRO A 832 -8.13 -15.74 -16.46
N LYS A 833 -9.09 -16.65 -16.25
CA LYS A 833 -9.72 -17.01 -14.95
C LYS A 833 -9.53 -18.51 -14.66
N ASP A 834 -9.34 -18.92 -13.39
CA ASP A 834 -10.26 -19.86 -12.69
C ASP A 834 -9.93 -20.11 -11.18
N LEU A 835 -11.01 -20.39 -10.41
CA LEU A 835 -11.20 -21.08 -9.10
C LEU A 835 -12.40 -20.44 -8.35
N GLU A 836 -13.62 -20.55 -8.91
CA GLU A 836 -14.70 -19.61 -8.58
C GLU A 836 -15.86 -20.13 -7.67
N ASP A 837 -16.14 -21.43 -7.55
CA ASP A 837 -17.49 -21.84 -7.11
C ASP A 837 -17.78 -21.76 -5.60
N SER A 838 -16.83 -22.10 -4.72
CA SER A 838 -17.02 -21.91 -3.27
C SER A 838 -17.10 -20.42 -2.88
N TYR A 839 -16.32 -19.56 -3.56
CA TYR A 839 -16.32 -18.12 -3.32
C TYR A 839 -17.59 -17.43 -3.81
N LYS A 840 -18.15 -17.90 -4.92
CA LYS A 840 -19.45 -17.44 -5.42
C LYS A 840 -20.56 -17.68 -4.39
N SER A 841 -20.57 -18.81 -3.68
CA SER A 841 -21.59 -19.13 -2.66
C SER A 841 -21.52 -18.20 -1.44
N PHE A 842 -20.33 -18.00 -0.86
CA PHE A 842 -20.16 -17.03 0.25
C PHE A 842 -20.57 -15.62 -0.18
N ARG A 843 -20.15 -15.16 -1.36
CA ARG A 843 -20.59 -13.88 -1.93
C ARG A 843 -22.11 -13.82 -1.95
N THR A 844 -22.78 -14.84 -2.50
CA THR A 844 -24.24 -14.86 -2.59
C THR A 844 -24.88 -14.68 -1.21
N MET A 845 -24.42 -15.39 -0.19
CA MET A 845 -24.96 -15.24 1.18
C MET A 845 -24.69 -13.86 1.78
N LEU A 846 -23.50 -13.30 1.57
CA LEU A 846 -23.16 -11.95 2.02
C LEU A 846 -24.03 -10.89 1.35
N VAL A 847 -24.16 -10.96 0.02
CA VAL A 847 -24.97 -10.02 -0.78
C VAL A 847 -26.44 -10.15 -0.42
N VAL A 848 -26.97 -11.35 -0.26
CA VAL A 848 -28.34 -11.61 0.20
C VAL A 848 -28.53 -10.96 1.57
N SER A 849 -27.66 -11.24 2.55
CA SER A 849 -27.77 -10.66 3.89
C SER A 849 -27.73 -9.12 3.88
N TRP A 850 -26.81 -8.55 3.10
CA TRP A 850 -26.65 -7.10 2.95
C TRP A 850 -27.85 -6.45 2.24
N LEU A 851 -28.30 -7.03 1.14
CA LEU A 851 -29.44 -6.54 0.36
C LEU A 851 -30.73 -6.64 1.17
N PHE A 852 -31.05 -7.82 1.71
CA PHE A 852 -32.29 -8.01 2.49
C PHE A 852 -32.31 -7.15 3.76
N SER A 853 -31.18 -6.94 4.43
CA SER A 853 -31.13 -6.02 5.58
C SER A 853 -31.36 -4.56 5.18
N ASN A 854 -30.82 -4.12 4.05
CA ASN A 854 -31.10 -2.77 3.51
C ASN A 854 -32.56 -2.63 3.04
N CYS A 855 -33.10 -3.63 2.34
CA CYS A 855 -34.52 -3.66 1.94
C CYS A 855 -35.45 -3.68 3.16
N LEU A 856 -35.13 -4.49 4.18
CA LEU A 856 -35.89 -4.54 5.43
C LEU A 856 -35.90 -3.18 6.12
N LEU A 857 -34.75 -2.51 6.22
CA LEU A 857 -34.68 -1.16 6.76
C LEU A 857 -35.58 -0.19 5.97
N ALA A 858 -35.47 -0.20 4.62
CA ALA A 858 -36.29 0.65 3.77
C ALA A 858 -37.81 0.39 3.96
N VAL A 859 -38.22 -0.87 4.01
CA VAL A 859 -39.62 -1.29 4.16
C VAL A 859 -40.16 -0.94 5.56
N VAL A 860 -39.40 -1.21 6.63
CA VAL A 860 -39.82 -0.89 8.01
C VAL A 860 -40.04 0.61 8.17
N ILE A 861 -39.19 1.44 7.55
CA ILE A 861 -39.31 2.89 7.63
C ILE A 861 -40.51 3.41 6.80
N THR A 862 -40.76 2.84 5.61
CA THR A 862 -41.73 3.38 4.64
C THR A 862 -43.13 2.76 4.68
N SER A 863 -43.31 1.57 5.29
CA SER A 863 -44.60 0.86 5.30
C SER A 863 -45.39 1.08 6.59
N ASP A 864 -46.69 1.38 6.48
CA ASP A 864 -47.60 1.52 7.64
C ASP A 864 -47.92 0.21 8.36
N ASN A 865 -47.68 -0.95 7.73
CA ASN A 865 -48.03 -2.25 8.30
C ASN A 865 -47.21 -2.62 9.55
N PHE A 866 -46.09 -1.94 9.79
CA PHE A 866 -45.25 -2.16 10.98
C PHE A 866 -45.76 -1.44 12.23
N ASN A 867 -46.77 -0.57 12.11
CA ASN A 867 -47.44 0.07 13.25
C ASN A 867 -48.03 -1.01 14.19
N SER A 868 -48.56 -2.10 13.62
CA SER A 868 -49.16 -3.23 14.35
C SER A 868 -48.14 -4.13 15.05
N PHE A 869 -46.85 -3.99 14.74
CA PHE A 869 -45.75 -4.77 15.35
C PHE A 869 -45.05 -4.05 16.50
N GLY A 870 -45.60 -2.91 16.97
CA GLY A 870 -45.04 -2.16 18.10
C GLY A 870 -43.84 -1.27 17.76
N ILE A 871 -43.47 -1.14 16.48
CA ILE A 871 -42.39 -0.28 16.00
C ILE A 871 -42.94 1.11 15.62
N GLY A 872 -43.41 1.86 16.62
CA GLY A 872 -43.71 3.30 16.53
C GLY A 872 -44.91 3.73 15.65
N GLN A 873 -45.05 5.06 15.50
CA GLN A 873 -46.15 5.78 14.81
C GLN A 873 -46.17 5.58 13.27
N THR A 874 -47.04 6.30 12.55
CA THR A 874 -47.25 6.19 11.08
C THR A 874 -45.95 6.23 10.27
N ALA A 875 -45.97 5.68 9.04
CA ALA A 875 -44.81 5.65 8.15
C ALA A 875 -44.19 7.04 7.90
N SER A 876 -45.03 8.08 7.79
CA SER A 876 -44.60 9.47 7.69
C SER A 876 -43.77 9.92 8.91
N ALA A 877 -44.22 9.57 10.12
CA ALA A 877 -43.52 9.88 11.36
C ALA A 877 -42.19 9.11 11.50
N ARG A 878 -42.17 7.80 11.17
CA ARG A 878 -40.92 7.00 11.16
C ARG A 878 -39.90 7.55 10.19
N THR A 879 -40.35 7.90 8.99
CA THR A 879 -39.52 8.43 7.91
C THR A 879 -38.87 9.75 8.30
N ALA A 880 -39.65 10.68 8.86
CA ALA A 880 -39.13 11.94 9.39
C ALA A 880 -38.14 11.74 10.54
N TRP A 881 -38.42 10.80 11.45
CA TRP A 881 -37.52 10.49 12.57
C TRP A 881 -36.21 9.86 12.10
N PHE A 882 -36.25 8.89 11.18
CA PHE A 882 -35.05 8.25 10.63
C PHE A 882 -34.15 9.26 9.91
N PHE A 883 -34.75 10.16 9.14
CA PHE A 883 -34.00 11.24 8.48
C PHE A 883 -33.33 12.18 9.50
N LYS A 884 -34.05 12.59 10.56
CA LYS A 884 -33.47 13.36 11.68
C LYS A 884 -32.32 12.61 12.35
N PHE A 885 -32.51 11.33 12.68
CA PHE A 885 -31.49 10.49 13.28
C PHE A 885 -30.22 10.42 12.42
N LEU A 886 -30.37 10.20 11.11
CA LEU A 886 -29.23 10.11 10.18
C LEU A 886 -28.43 11.42 10.15
N LEU A 887 -29.12 12.56 10.08
CA LEU A 887 -28.48 13.88 10.08
C LEU A 887 -27.72 14.15 11.38
N PHE A 888 -28.32 13.86 12.54
CA PHE A 888 -27.67 14.03 13.84
C PHE A 888 -26.48 13.10 14.03
N ALA A 889 -26.63 11.83 13.68
CA ALA A 889 -25.55 10.86 13.81
C ALA A 889 -24.37 11.23 12.90
N THR A 890 -24.66 11.66 11.66
CA THR A 890 -23.61 12.14 10.73
C THR A 890 -22.95 13.42 11.26
N GLY A 891 -23.74 14.38 11.78
CA GLY A 891 -23.23 15.58 12.42
C GLY A 891 -22.35 15.28 13.64
N ALA A 892 -22.76 14.35 14.50
CA ALA A 892 -21.98 13.92 15.66
C ALA A 892 -20.65 13.27 15.26
N LEU A 893 -20.65 12.41 14.23
CA LEU A 893 -19.41 11.85 13.68
C LEU A 893 -18.49 12.93 13.13
N SER A 894 -19.03 13.94 12.43
CA SER A 894 -18.26 15.09 11.95
C SER A 894 -17.67 15.93 13.08
N VAL A 895 -18.41 16.14 14.17
CA VAL A 895 -17.90 16.84 15.38
C VAL A 895 -16.76 16.04 16.02
N ILE A 896 -16.89 14.72 16.16
CA ILE A 896 -15.81 13.86 16.69
C ILE A 896 -14.54 14.00 15.84
N ARG A 897 -14.67 13.93 14.51
CA ARG A 897 -13.55 14.17 13.58
C ARG A 897 -12.92 15.54 13.78
N PHE A 898 -13.74 16.58 13.89
CA PHE A 898 -13.27 17.95 14.06
C PHE A 898 -12.55 18.18 15.40
N ILE A 899 -13.03 17.59 16.49
CA ILE A 899 -12.36 17.65 17.81
C ILE A 899 -10.99 16.97 17.74
N GLY A 900 -10.91 15.76 17.17
CA GLY A 900 -9.64 15.06 16.96
C GLY A 900 -8.67 15.84 16.07
N PHE A 901 -9.20 16.46 15.02
CA PHE A 901 -8.45 17.38 14.15
C PHE A 901 -7.89 18.58 14.91
N CYS A 902 -8.69 19.27 15.72
CA CYS A 902 -8.24 20.42 16.50
C CYS A 902 -7.14 20.03 17.50
N TRP A 903 -7.30 18.89 18.17
CA TRP A 903 -6.28 18.33 19.05
C TRP A 903 -4.98 18.03 18.29
N PHE A 904 -5.07 17.37 17.13
CA PHE A 904 -3.91 17.07 16.29
C PHE A 904 -3.18 18.34 15.85
N LEU A 905 -3.91 19.35 15.37
CA LEU A 905 -3.33 20.61 14.91
C LEU A 905 -2.67 21.36 16.07
N GLY A 906 -3.34 21.45 17.22
CA GLY A 906 -2.80 22.06 18.44
C GLY A 906 -1.53 21.35 18.93
N ARG A 907 -1.57 20.02 19.04
CA ARG A 907 -0.41 19.20 19.43
C ARG A 907 0.75 19.38 18.46
N THR A 908 0.49 19.32 17.14
CA THR A 908 1.54 19.48 16.13
C THR A 908 2.13 20.88 16.15
N GLY A 909 1.30 21.91 16.34
CA GLY A 909 1.74 23.29 16.50
C GLY A 909 2.65 23.50 17.70
N ILE A 910 2.27 22.96 18.87
CA ILE A 910 3.09 23.02 20.09
C ILE A 910 4.38 22.22 19.93
N MET A 911 4.29 20.98 19.43
CA MET A 911 5.46 20.11 19.26
C MET A 911 6.47 20.69 18.27
N CYS A 912 6.03 21.50 17.30
CA CYS A 912 6.92 22.21 16.38
C CYS A 912 7.93 23.15 17.07
N CYS A 913 7.61 23.61 18.29
CA CYS A 913 8.49 24.44 19.14
C CYS A 913 9.51 23.61 19.96
N PHE A 914 9.20 22.35 20.27
CA PHE A 914 10.03 21.47 21.11
C PHE A 914 10.74 20.36 20.32
N ALA A 915 10.33 20.12 19.07
CA ALA A 915 10.93 19.12 18.20
C ALA A 915 12.39 19.46 17.92
N ARG A 916 13.25 18.45 18.02
CA ARG A 916 14.63 18.53 17.54
C ARG A 916 14.56 18.59 16.01
N ARG A 917 15.03 19.70 15.46
CA ARG A 917 15.15 19.96 14.02
C ARG A 917 16.56 19.68 13.54
#